data_AF-A0A812P2C5-F1
#
_entry.id   AF-A0A812P2C5-F1
#
_cell.length_a   1.000
_cell.length_b   1.000
_cell.length_c   1.000
_cell.angle_alpha   90.00
_cell.angle_beta   90.00
_cell.angle_gamma   90.00
#
_symmetry.space_group_name_H-M   'P 1'
#
loop_
_entity.id
_entity.type
_entity.pdbx_description
1 polymer ?
#
loop_
_entity_poly.entity_id
_entity_poly.type
_entity_poly.pdbx_seq_one_letter_code
_entity_poly.pdbx_strand_id
1 'polypeptide(L)'
;MQQLARQRLTVNTGERSLGERVFRVGALVKNAGAFLTSVHQACISQLFQMVAEGGLRFVEDAAEFQHRKRAHNINRGDVGGTTIFSVMSGLAVQHNALNLSQGFPDFDGPAPLLERVQYYLTHGFNQYPPMTGVDSLRYAVRDKVADLYGAQVDGDTEVTISAGATEALFCAIAAVVRAGDEVIVFDPAYDSYAPVVALQGGKTIHIPLSAPDFKIDWNQVAAKLSDRTRLIIVNTPHNPTGAVCGEADIAALRTLAEHHDFYILADEVYEHIVFDGQAHLSMCRYPDLYERSFVVSSFGKTYHVTGWKVGYCVAPPDLSAEFRRIHQFVNFTVNTPVQLGLADFLHAHPEHHLQLPDFYQRKRDYFLTQLQGSKFTWQASAGTYFQLIDYGALSAELDVDLAKSWTEQLKLASIPISVFYQDQNCAPKSLLRFCFAKDTETCWHDCAANLTVFTELLQQVLDESDLVLLPEMFSTGFTMASTEVAQTMQGDAVAWLHDSAVALQKHICASVVIKDAGQYFNRFICASPTGKLFTYDKRHLFRMADEHEHYSAGQNRLVFEVNGWRVLASVCYDLRFPVWLRNSNDYDLMVCVANWPAARQSAWNTLLRARSIENQAFVAGVNRVGTDGNGVVYAGGSGIYAPDGEILAEQMEHADIITRTLMNFGLGLIAMACGQADGPPASTGDAATTLAAVEETATAQPVHPGEKTYQNYCFSCHTPGLSGAPKTGDAQAWAPRIAKGADLLLATTIEGIPPAMPPRGMCFDCSDEDLAAAIDYMVEKSNLSGDENMAYARPGDIVSRRKGLVMHRGVALGDGRVLHNTPFRGEHVCSEREFRAGRRMYISSPGATERHRMLSRVHTHLDSGRGYNLLTNNCEHTVTRATSGDARSPQLHSWVLGGGFAAATFALTRHPMAAAAAYAVGRKLTEHKHFGRAAEACFVSQPTLSTQLKKLEETLDVTLIERTNRQVMLSPAGEQIVQQAQKILREVNTLTSMAEQYRDPLGGDFRLGIIPTIAPYLLPKILSPMRRAFPNLRLQLTEGQTSQITRMLKQGDLDAVILALPLLDDAITELALYNEPFLFAASKDHAKAKKTSVTLADLEDEEVLLLEDGHCLRDQALDVYGRVQRGHHPDAEARRY
;
A
#
# COMPACT_ATOMS: atom_id res chain seq x y z
N MET A 1 32.60 23.38 -26.27
CA MET A 1 32.54 21.97 -26.73
C MET A 1 31.40 21.71 -27.73
N GLN A 2 30.13 21.99 -27.40
CA GLN A 2 29.00 21.77 -28.34
C GLN A 2 28.97 22.70 -29.58
N GLN A 3 29.74 23.79 -29.60
CA GLN A 3 29.81 24.71 -30.74
C GLN A 3 30.94 24.41 -31.77
N LEU A 4 31.81 23.42 -31.52
CA LEU A 4 32.91 23.02 -32.43
C LEU A 4 32.55 21.84 -33.37
N ALA A 5 31.32 21.34 -33.31
CA ALA A 5 30.91 20.09 -33.95
C ALA A 5 30.45 20.24 -35.41
N ARG A 6 31.31 20.68 -36.34
CA ARG A 6 30.97 20.62 -37.78
C ARG A 6 31.99 19.97 -38.72
N GLN A 7 33.15 19.50 -38.24
CA GLN A 7 34.03 18.63 -39.01
C GLN A 7 34.63 17.55 -38.09
N ARG A 8 34.24 16.29 -38.28
CA ARG A 8 34.72 15.13 -37.49
C ARG A 8 35.55 14.22 -38.38
N LEU A 9 36.78 13.89 -37.99
CA LEU A 9 37.65 12.97 -38.72
C LEU A 9 38.00 11.74 -37.87
N THR A 10 38.16 10.59 -38.54
CA THR A 10 38.47 9.33 -37.86
C THR A 10 39.98 9.15 -37.75
N VAL A 11 40.53 8.77 -36.59
CA VAL A 11 41.95 8.47 -36.48
C VAL A 11 42.20 7.01 -36.88
N ASN A 12 43.09 6.76 -37.82
CA ASN A 12 43.45 5.43 -38.33
C ASN A 12 44.89 5.07 -37.92
N THR A 13 45.09 4.10 -37.04
CA THR A 13 46.39 3.82 -36.40
C THR A 13 47.36 2.96 -37.23
N GLY A 14 47.49 3.23 -38.54
CA GLY A 14 48.23 2.51 -39.59
C GLY A 14 49.14 1.29 -39.27
N GLU A 15 48.81 0.17 -39.93
CA GLU A 15 49.61 -0.96 -40.46
C GLU A 15 50.73 -1.63 -39.62
N ARG A 16 50.39 -2.75 -38.97
CA ARG A 16 50.96 -4.09 -39.24
C ARG A 16 50.15 -5.17 -38.51
N SER A 17 50.15 -6.35 -39.12
CA SER A 17 49.19 -7.45 -39.03
C SER A 17 48.93 -8.07 -37.64
N LEU A 18 47.74 -8.72 -37.59
CA LEU A 18 47.14 -9.56 -36.54
C LEU A 18 46.49 -8.81 -35.36
N GLY A 19 45.23 -8.42 -35.60
CA GLY A 19 44.26 -7.93 -34.61
C GLY A 19 44.01 -6.44 -34.75
N GLU A 20 43.46 -5.98 -35.88
CA GLU A 20 43.22 -4.57 -36.20
C GLU A 20 42.49 -3.84 -35.04
N ARG A 21 43.20 -2.84 -34.50
CA ARG A 21 43.04 -2.26 -33.17
C ARG A 21 42.07 -1.10 -33.21
N VAL A 22 40.80 -1.44 -32.99
CA VAL A 22 39.71 -0.52 -32.67
C VAL A 22 39.44 -0.63 -31.17
N PHE A 23 38.99 0.44 -30.49
CA PHE A 23 38.67 0.39 -29.06
C PHE A 23 37.55 -0.63 -28.84
N ARG A 24 37.84 -1.72 -28.13
CA ARG A 24 36.88 -2.81 -27.95
C ARG A 24 36.15 -2.60 -26.63
N VAL A 25 34.85 -2.40 -26.69
CA VAL A 25 33.98 -2.38 -25.51
C VAL A 25 33.60 -3.82 -25.19
N GLY A 26 33.71 -4.22 -23.93
CA GLY A 26 33.39 -5.57 -23.48
C GLY A 26 32.62 -5.58 -22.17
N ALA A 27 31.91 -6.68 -21.94
CA ALA A 27 31.36 -7.05 -20.66
C ALA A 27 32.30 -8.01 -19.94
N LEU A 28 32.41 -7.86 -18.63
CA LEU A 28 33.22 -8.68 -17.75
C LEU A 28 32.35 -9.33 -16.68
N VAL A 29 32.61 -10.60 -16.37
CA VAL A 29 31.85 -11.38 -15.39
C VAL A 29 32.81 -12.09 -14.45
N LYS A 30 32.53 -12.08 -13.15
CA LYS A 30 33.35 -12.79 -12.18
C LYS A 30 33.07 -14.29 -12.25
N ASN A 31 34.12 -15.08 -12.47
CA ASN A 31 34.03 -16.53 -12.60
C ASN A 31 33.81 -17.18 -11.21
N ALA A 32 32.65 -17.81 -11.02
CA ALA A 32 32.44 -18.82 -9.97
C ALA A 32 31.96 -20.09 -10.68
N GLY A 33 32.74 -21.17 -10.55
CA GLY A 33 32.57 -22.39 -11.34
C GLY A 33 31.13 -22.93 -11.38
N ALA A 34 30.71 -23.37 -12.56
CA ALA A 34 29.51 -24.17 -12.85
C ALA A 34 28.13 -23.62 -12.42
N PHE A 35 28.04 -22.45 -11.80
CA PHE A 35 26.78 -21.86 -11.31
C PHE A 35 26.63 -20.38 -11.72
N LEU A 36 26.69 -20.08 -13.03
CA LEU A 36 25.95 -18.93 -13.53
C LEU A 36 24.47 -19.34 -13.51
N THR A 37 23.63 -18.62 -12.75
CA THR A 37 22.17 -18.78 -12.84
C THR A 37 21.76 -18.56 -14.30
N SER A 38 20.78 -19.33 -14.79
CA SER A 38 20.28 -19.23 -16.17
C SER A 38 19.92 -17.80 -16.58
N VAL A 39 19.49 -16.98 -15.62
CA VAL A 39 19.19 -15.54 -15.76
C VAL A 39 20.41 -14.74 -16.21
N HIS A 40 21.56 -14.86 -15.53
CA HIS A 40 22.72 -14.01 -15.78
C HIS A 40 23.33 -14.31 -17.14
N GLN A 41 23.39 -15.59 -17.50
CA GLN A 41 23.88 -16.01 -18.81
C GLN A 41 22.94 -15.54 -19.94
N ALA A 42 21.62 -15.64 -19.75
CA ALA A 42 20.64 -15.13 -20.71
C ALA A 42 20.70 -13.59 -20.86
N CYS A 43 20.81 -12.84 -19.76
CA CYS A 43 20.91 -11.39 -19.79
C CYS A 43 22.18 -10.91 -20.50
N ILE A 44 23.32 -11.56 -20.23
CA ILE A 44 24.61 -11.22 -20.85
C ILE A 44 24.62 -11.57 -22.34
N SER A 45 24.08 -12.74 -22.72
CA SER A 45 23.91 -13.11 -24.13
C SER A 45 22.99 -12.15 -24.88
N GLN A 46 21.89 -11.72 -24.26
CA GLN A 46 20.96 -10.76 -24.87
C GLN A 46 21.57 -9.36 -24.98
N LEU A 47 22.36 -8.92 -23.99
CA LEU A 47 23.14 -7.68 -24.05
C LEU A 47 24.10 -7.69 -25.23
N PHE A 48 24.79 -8.81 -25.47
CA PHE A 48 25.66 -8.97 -26.62
C PHE A 48 24.90 -8.90 -27.94
N GLN A 49 23.75 -9.58 -28.07
CA GLN A 49 22.89 -9.49 -29.25
C GLN A 49 22.39 -8.06 -29.51
N MET A 50 21.84 -7.39 -28.50
CA MET A 50 21.28 -6.03 -28.64
C MET A 50 22.33 -4.99 -29.04
N VAL A 51 23.59 -5.21 -28.65
CA VAL A 51 24.71 -4.35 -29.03
C VAL A 51 25.23 -4.66 -30.43
N ALA A 52 25.26 -5.95 -30.82
CA ALA A 52 25.59 -6.37 -32.17
C ALA A 52 24.55 -5.92 -33.22
N GLU A 53 23.27 -5.84 -32.83
CA GLU A 53 22.12 -5.52 -33.70
C GLU A 53 21.87 -4.01 -33.89
N GLY A 54 22.73 -3.14 -33.35
CA GLY A 54 22.71 -1.67 -33.50
C GLY A 54 22.90 -1.11 -34.92
N GLY A 55 22.76 -1.94 -35.96
CA GLY A 55 22.65 -1.57 -37.36
C GLY A 55 21.64 -2.48 -38.09
N LEU A 56 20.37 -2.02 -38.16
CA LEU A 56 19.28 -2.48 -39.03
C LEU A 56 19.39 -3.90 -39.63
N ARG A 57 18.84 -4.93 -38.96
CA ARG A 57 17.95 -5.99 -39.49
C ARG A 57 17.59 -7.04 -38.41
N PHE A 58 16.29 -7.33 -38.28
CA PHE A 58 15.68 -8.38 -37.44
C PHE A 58 15.74 -9.77 -38.10
N VAL A 59 15.93 -10.83 -37.32
CA VAL A 59 15.49 -12.23 -37.54
C VAL A 59 15.35 -12.90 -36.15
N GLU A 60 14.13 -13.14 -35.64
CA GLU A 60 13.45 -14.45 -35.56
C GLU A 60 14.25 -15.57 -34.85
N ASP A 61 13.87 -15.89 -33.60
CA ASP A 61 13.71 -17.27 -33.06
C ASP A 61 13.62 -17.25 -31.52
N ALA A 62 12.41 -17.16 -30.97
CA ALA A 62 12.13 -17.45 -29.56
C ALA A 62 10.70 -17.96 -29.31
N ALA A 63 10.06 -18.55 -30.32
CA ALA A 63 8.66 -18.98 -30.24
C ALA A 63 8.47 -20.50 -30.01
N GLU A 64 9.52 -21.26 -29.66
CA GLU A 64 9.44 -22.73 -29.65
C GLU A 64 9.49 -23.42 -28.26
N PHE A 65 9.21 -22.71 -27.15
CA PHE A 65 9.28 -23.34 -25.81
C PHE A 65 8.01 -23.32 -24.93
N GLN A 66 6.84 -22.96 -25.46
CA GLN A 66 5.58 -23.02 -24.70
C GLN A 66 4.53 -23.95 -25.32
N HIS A 67 4.77 -25.27 -25.30
CA HIS A 67 3.66 -26.23 -25.27
C HIS A 67 4.04 -27.57 -24.64
N ARG A 68 3.80 -27.69 -23.32
CA ARG A 68 3.37 -28.96 -22.69
C ARG A 68 2.33 -28.67 -21.59
N LYS A 69 1.05 -28.63 -21.98
CA LYS A 69 -0.07 -28.81 -21.04
C LYS A 69 -0.16 -30.29 -20.67
N ARG A 70 -0.04 -30.63 -19.39
CA ARG A 70 -0.69 -31.81 -18.79
C ARG A 70 -1.66 -31.30 -17.73
N ALA A 71 -2.92 -31.15 -18.11
CA ALA A 71 -4.02 -30.99 -17.18
C ALA A 71 -4.24 -32.35 -16.48
N HIS A 72 -4.17 -32.36 -15.15
CA HIS A 72 -4.91 -33.33 -14.34
C HIS A 72 -6.25 -32.69 -14.00
N ASN A 73 -7.32 -33.48 -14.12
CA ASN A 73 -8.69 -33.12 -13.79
C ASN A 73 -8.80 -32.57 -12.36
N ILE A 74 -9.06 -31.27 -12.22
CA ILE A 74 -9.68 -30.71 -11.03
C ILE A 74 -11.12 -30.38 -11.43
N ASN A 75 -12.03 -31.27 -11.11
CA ASN A 75 -13.47 -31.03 -11.20
C ASN A 75 -13.85 -30.28 -9.91
N ARG A 76 -13.69 -28.95 -9.89
CA ARG A 76 -14.31 -28.10 -8.86
C ARG A 76 -15.56 -27.52 -9.50
N GLY A 77 -16.71 -27.76 -8.86
CA GLY A 77 -17.93 -26.98 -9.14
C GLY A 77 -17.63 -25.49 -8.99
N ASP A 78 -18.56 -24.64 -9.39
CA ASP A 78 -18.49 -23.17 -9.42
C ASP A 78 -18.13 -22.52 -8.06
N VAL A 79 -16.89 -22.69 -7.57
CA VAL A 79 -16.43 -22.14 -6.29
C VAL A 79 -15.75 -20.80 -6.59
N GLY A 80 -16.52 -19.72 -6.46
CA GLY A 80 -15.99 -18.35 -6.30
C GLY A 80 -16.22 -17.38 -7.46
N GLY A 81 -17.49 -17.10 -7.78
CA GLY A 81 -17.84 -15.90 -8.55
C GLY A 81 -17.58 -14.60 -7.75
N THR A 82 -17.56 -13.45 -8.44
CA THR A 82 -17.45 -12.12 -7.83
C THR A 82 -18.52 -11.91 -6.76
N THR A 83 -18.15 -11.49 -5.55
CA THR A 83 -19.10 -11.31 -4.44
C THR A 83 -20.00 -10.07 -4.65
N ILE A 84 -21.22 -10.12 -4.12
CA ILE A 84 -22.17 -8.98 -4.17
C ILE A 84 -21.58 -7.72 -3.54
N PHE A 85 -20.72 -7.85 -2.53
CA PHE A 85 -20.06 -6.73 -1.87
C PHE A 85 -19.15 -5.96 -2.82
N SER A 86 -18.39 -6.66 -3.67
CA SER A 86 -17.55 -6.04 -4.71
C SER A 86 -18.40 -5.35 -5.77
N VAL A 87 -19.53 -5.94 -6.15
CA VAL A 87 -20.47 -5.36 -7.11
C VAL A 87 -21.08 -4.06 -6.57
N MET A 88 -21.67 -4.09 -5.38
CA MET A 88 -22.33 -2.92 -4.79
C MET A 88 -21.33 -1.81 -4.41
N SER A 89 -20.13 -2.16 -3.94
CA SER A 89 -19.07 -1.17 -3.68
C SER A 89 -18.59 -0.52 -4.97
N GLY A 90 -18.36 -1.30 -6.03
CA GLY A 90 -17.98 -0.78 -7.34
C GLY A 90 -19.06 0.13 -7.93
N LEU A 91 -20.33 -0.26 -7.79
CA LEU A 91 -21.48 0.53 -8.25
C LEU A 91 -21.61 1.84 -7.46
N ALA A 92 -21.43 1.81 -6.15
CA ALA A 92 -21.47 3.00 -5.30
C ALA A 92 -20.39 4.02 -5.69
N VAL A 93 -19.15 3.55 -5.89
CA VAL A 93 -18.04 4.39 -6.39
C VAL A 93 -18.35 4.93 -7.78
N GLN A 94 -18.84 4.08 -8.68
CA GLN A 94 -19.17 4.47 -10.05
C GLN A 94 -20.24 5.58 -10.12
N HIS A 95 -21.21 5.58 -9.22
CA HIS A 95 -22.33 6.50 -9.22
C HIS A 95 -22.22 7.62 -8.20
N ASN A 96 -21.12 7.70 -7.44
CA ASN A 96 -20.94 8.60 -6.30
C ASN A 96 -22.11 8.51 -5.30
N ALA A 97 -22.46 7.28 -4.92
CA ALA A 97 -23.56 6.99 -4.01
C ALA A 97 -23.08 6.93 -2.56
N LEU A 98 -23.91 7.41 -1.62
CA LEU A 98 -23.72 7.21 -0.19
C LEU A 98 -23.66 5.71 0.10
N ASN A 99 -22.50 5.24 0.57
CA ASN A 99 -22.23 3.83 0.70
C ASN A 99 -22.61 3.28 2.07
N LEU A 100 -23.89 2.95 2.24
CA LEU A 100 -24.40 2.19 3.40
C LEU A 100 -24.33 0.67 3.18
N SER A 101 -23.68 0.21 2.10
CA SER A 101 -23.57 -1.22 1.77
C SER A 101 -22.34 -1.89 2.41
N GLN A 102 -21.25 -1.12 2.59
CA GLN A 102 -19.98 -1.61 3.12
C GLN A 102 -20.07 -2.03 4.60
N GLY A 103 -19.51 -3.21 4.91
CA GLY A 103 -19.48 -3.77 6.26
C GLY A 103 -18.23 -3.40 7.05
N PHE A 104 -17.79 -2.15 6.98
CA PHE A 104 -16.72 -1.59 7.80
C PHE A 104 -17.00 -0.11 8.13
N PRO A 105 -16.51 0.41 9.27
CA PRO A 105 -16.63 1.82 9.62
C PRO A 105 -15.92 2.74 8.61
N ASP A 106 -16.43 3.95 8.39
CA ASP A 106 -15.74 5.01 7.64
C ASP A 106 -14.89 5.94 8.54
N PHE A 107 -14.82 5.64 9.84
CA PHE A 107 -13.94 6.24 10.83
C PHE A 107 -12.84 5.25 11.27
N ASP A 108 -11.67 5.76 11.68
CA ASP A 108 -10.49 4.95 12.00
C ASP A 108 -10.53 4.40 13.45
N GLY A 109 -9.52 3.61 13.82
CA GLY A 109 -9.36 3.03 15.13
C GLY A 109 -8.92 4.03 16.21
N PRO A 110 -8.95 3.61 17.50
CA PRO A 110 -8.57 4.47 18.61
C PRO A 110 -7.13 4.97 18.48
N ALA A 111 -6.90 6.29 18.61
CA ALA A 111 -5.57 6.89 18.49
C ALA A 111 -4.50 6.24 19.40
N PRO A 112 -4.77 5.92 20.69
CA PRO A 112 -3.80 5.22 21.53
C PRO A 112 -3.38 3.86 20.94
N LEU A 113 -4.30 3.13 20.28
CA LEU A 113 -3.97 1.88 19.59
C LEU A 113 -3.04 2.13 18.39
N LEU A 114 -3.35 3.11 17.56
CA LEU A 114 -2.53 3.47 16.38
C LEU A 114 -1.10 3.86 16.80
N GLU A 115 -0.97 4.68 17.85
CA GLU A 115 0.32 5.10 18.41
C GLU A 115 1.15 3.92 18.93
N ARG A 116 0.53 2.97 19.65
CA ARG A 116 1.25 1.77 20.13
C ARG A 116 1.74 0.91 18.98
N VAL A 117 0.94 0.73 17.92
CA VAL A 117 1.38 0.00 16.73
C VAL A 117 2.54 0.72 16.02
N GLN A 118 2.45 2.04 15.85
CA GLN A 118 3.53 2.85 15.28
C GLN A 118 4.82 2.73 16.11
N TYR A 119 4.71 2.74 17.44
CA TYR A 119 5.83 2.53 18.34
C TYR A 119 6.53 1.21 18.03
N TYR A 120 5.83 0.08 18.04
CA TYR A 120 6.45 -1.22 17.79
C TYR A 120 7.03 -1.35 16.38
N LEU A 121 6.35 -0.77 15.39
CA LEU A 121 6.80 -0.76 14.00
C LEU A 121 8.14 -0.02 13.84
N THR A 122 8.30 1.12 14.50
CA THR A 122 9.51 1.95 14.43
C THR A 122 10.64 1.50 15.35
N HIS A 123 10.35 0.65 16.35
CA HIS A 123 11.32 0.15 17.33
C HIS A 123 11.82 -1.27 17.03
N GLY A 124 11.61 -1.75 15.79
CA GLY A 124 12.23 -2.98 15.28
C GLY A 124 11.48 -4.28 15.57
N PHE A 125 10.25 -4.21 16.10
CA PHE A 125 9.41 -5.39 16.39
C PHE A 125 8.69 -5.90 15.15
N ASN A 126 9.42 -6.10 14.05
CA ASN A 126 8.86 -6.38 12.72
C ASN A 126 9.08 -7.83 12.24
N GLN A 127 9.77 -8.65 13.03
CA GLN A 127 10.06 -10.05 12.70
C GLN A 127 8.95 -10.98 13.21
N TYR A 128 8.97 -12.24 12.77
CA TYR A 128 7.96 -13.23 13.15
C TYR A 128 7.76 -13.30 14.67
N PRO A 129 6.51 -13.20 15.15
CA PRO A 129 6.14 -13.55 16.52
C PRO A 129 6.11 -15.08 16.67
N PRO A 130 5.83 -15.63 17.86
CA PRO A 130 5.48 -17.04 17.99
C PRO A 130 4.31 -17.41 17.05
N MET A 131 4.30 -18.64 16.52
CA MET A 131 3.26 -19.15 15.61
C MET A 131 1.85 -19.00 16.20
N THR A 132 1.69 -19.15 17.50
CA THR A 132 0.40 -19.02 18.18
C THR A 132 -0.03 -17.57 18.41
N GLY A 133 0.86 -16.61 18.19
CA GLY A 133 0.72 -15.19 18.55
C GLY A 133 1.62 -14.78 19.71
N VAL A 134 1.83 -13.47 19.87
CA VAL A 134 2.66 -12.93 20.97
C VAL A 134 2.01 -13.20 22.32
N ASP A 135 2.83 -13.56 23.31
CA ASP A 135 2.39 -13.96 24.65
C ASP A 135 1.49 -12.90 25.31
N SER A 136 1.90 -11.62 25.22
CA SER A 136 1.15 -10.50 25.81
C SER A 136 -0.28 -10.39 25.26
N LEU A 137 -0.48 -10.62 23.96
CA LEU A 137 -1.81 -10.55 23.36
C LEU A 137 -2.64 -11.78 23.72
N ARG A 138 -2.04 -12.98 23.70
CA ARG A 138 -2.75 -14.22 24.08
C ARG A 138 -3.23 -14.16 25.52
N TYR A 139 -2.41 -13.64 26.42
CA TYR A 139 -2.78 -13.46 27.83
C TYR A 139 -3.81 -12.34 28.02
N ALA A 140 -3.73 -11.24 27.27
CA ALA A 140 -4.78 -10.21 27.29
C ALA A 140 -6.14 -10.76 26.81
N VAL A 141 -6.15 -11.63 25.79
CA VAL A 141 -7.36 -12.32 25.34
C VAL A 141 -7.89 -13.28 26.40
N ARG A 142 -7.02 -14.06 27.05
CA ARG A 142 -7.40 -14.93 28.18
C ARG A 142 -8.11 -14.13 29.27
N ASP A 143 -7.51 -13.03 29.70
CA ASP A 143 -8.02 -12.20 30.81
C ASP A 143 -9.37 -11.59 30.41
N LYS A 144 -9.48 -11.06 29.20
CA LYS A 144 -10.75 -10.57 28.63
C LYS A 144 -11.84 -11.65 28.61
N VAL A 145 -11.52 -12.88 28.21
CA VAL A 145 -12.48 -14.01 28.17
C VAL A 145 -12.95 -14.38 29.57
N ALA A 146 -12.05 -14.37 30.56
CA ALA A 146 -12.39 -14.58 31.95
C ALA A 146 -13.31 -13.48 32.49
N ASP A 147 -12.99 -12.21 32.20
CA ASP A 147 -13.73 -11.05 32.68
C ASP A 147 -15.14 -10.97 32.08
N LEU A 148 -15.28 -11.21 30.76
CA LEU A 148 -16.57 -11.09 30.07
C LEU A 148 -17.47 -12.30 30.25
N TYR A 149 -16.88 -13.50 30.25
CA TYR A 149 -17.65 -14.75 30.12
C TYR A 149 -17.51 -15.68 31.31
N GLY A 150 -16.66 -15.34 32.30
CA GLY A 150 -16.36 -16.20 33.44
C GLY A 150 -15.57 -17.46 33.10
N ALA A 151 -15.07 -17.58 31.87
CA ALA A 151 -14.39 -18.76 31.36
C ALA A 151 -12.89 -18.69 31.64
N GLN A 152 -12.38 -19.68 32.37
CA GLN A 152 -10.95 -19.79 32.66
C GLN A 152 -10.29 -20.61 31.55
N VAL A 153 -9.62 -19.91 30.63
CA VAL A 153 -8.87 -20.53 29.53
C VAL A 153 -7.37 -20.36 29.73
N ASP A 154 -6.55 -21.19 29.09
CA ASP A 154 -5.10 -21.08 29.10
C ASP A 154 -4.59 -20.37 27.84
N GLY A 155 -3.87 -19.27 28.03
CA GLY A 155 -3.39 -18.46 26.89
C GLY A 155 -2.40 -19.18 25.98
N ASP A 156 -1.65 -20.17 26.49
CA ASP A 156 -0.63 -20.90 25.73
C ASP A 156 -1.23 -22.05 24.92
N THR A 157 -2.23 -22.73 25.44
CA THR A 157 -2.81 -23.94 24.85
C THR A 157 -4.15 -23.72 24.17
N GLU A 158 -4.91 -22.69 24.56
CA GLU A 158 -6.30 -22.49 24.10
C GLU A 158 -6.52 -21.23 23.27
N VAL A 159 -5.62 -20.24 23.33
CA VAL A 159 -5.73 -18.99 22.55
C VAL A 159 -4.78 -19.01 21.36
N THR A 160 -5.29 -18.76 20.15
CA THR A 160 -4.47 -18.64 18.93
C THR A 160 -4.81 -17.36 18.17
N ILE A 161 -3.81 -16.52 17.92
CA ILE A 161 -3.98 -15.30 17.13
C ILE A 161 -3.93 -15.64 15.63
N SER A 162 -4.84 -15.07 14.84
CA SER A 162 -4.98 -15.32 13.40
C SER A 162 -4.95 -14.01 12.59
N ALA A 163 -4.66 -14.11 11.30
CA ALA A 163 -4.71 -13.04 10.30
C ALA A 163 -6.17 -12.67 9.97
N GLY A 164 -6.87 -12.18 10.99
CA GLY A 164 -8.29 -11.86 10.99
C GLY A 164 -9.14 -13.09 11.28
N ALA A 165 -10.42 -12.84 11.59
CA ALA A 165 -11.40 -13.91 11.80
C ALA A 165 -11.58 -14.79 10.57
N THR A 166 -11.45 -14.25 9.36
CA THR A 166 -11.56 -15.03 8.12
C THR A 166 -10.56 -16.19 8.06
N GLU A 167 -9.31 -16.00 8.48
CA GLU A 167 -8.33 -17.09 8.57
C GLU A 167 -8.71 -18.08 9.69
N ALA A 168 -9.21 -17.59 10.83
CA ALA A 168 -9.64 -18.46 11.91
C ALA A 168 -10.83 -19.35 11.51
N LEU A 169 -11.84 -18.80 10.83
CA LEU A 169 -12.95 -19.56 10.25
C LEU A 169 -12.43 -20.63 9.28
N PHE A 170 -11.47 -20.28 8.42
CA PHE A 170 -10.82 -21.23 7.52
C PHE A 170 -10.15 -22.38 8.29
N CYS A 171 -9.31 -22.04 9.27
CA CYS A 171 -8.54 -23.03 10.02
C CYS A 171 -9.43 -23.93 10.87
N ALA A 172 -10.48 -23.38 11.51
CA ALA A 172 -11.44 -24.15 12.30
C ALA A 172 -12.20 -25.16 11.43
N ILE A 173 -12.72 -24.73 10.26
CA ILE A 173 -13.41 -25.64 9.32
C ILE A 173 -12.44 -26.71 8.81
N ALA A 174 -11.25 -26.32 8.36
CA ALA A 174 -10.23 -27.24 7.85
C ALA A 174 -9.72 -28.23 8.91
N ALA A 175 -9.68 -27.83 10.18
CA ALA A 175 -9.23 -28.68 11.27
C ALA A 175 -10.14 -29.92 11.42
N VAL A 176 -11.46 -29.75 11.29
CA VAL A 176 -12.43 -30.82 11.66
C VAL A 176 -13.24 -31.40 10.51
N VAL A 177 -13.43 -30.68 9.41
CA VAL A 177 -14.23 -31.14 8.27
C VAL A 177 -13.40 -32.02 7.34
N ARG A 178 -13.98 -33.14 6.92
CA ARG A 178 -13.41 -34.10 5.97
C ARG A 178 -14.35 -34.29 4.78
N ALA A 179 -13.85 -34.97 3.75
CA ALA A 179 -14.62 -35.25 2.56
C ALA A 179 -15.86 -36.11 2.88
N GLY A 180 -17.05 -35.62 2.51
CA GLY A 180 -18.32 -36.28 2.77
C GLY A 180 -19.02 -35.86 4.08
N ASP A 181 -18.37 -35.09 4.93
CA ASP A 181 -18.99 -34.54 6.15
C ASP A 181 -20.05 -33.48 5.81
N GLU A 182 -21.04 -33.35 6.67
CA GLU A 182 -22.10 -32.35 6.60
C GLU A 182 -21.86 -31.22 7.60
N VAL A 183 -22.04 -29.97 7.15
CA VAL A 183 -21.88 -28.77 7.98
C VAL A 183 -23.18 -27.97 7.95
N ILE A 184 -23.79 -27.76 9.12
CA ILE A 184 -25.01 -26.96 9.25
C ILE A 184 -24.65 -25.47 9.18
N VAL A 185 -25.36 -24.73 8.33
CA VAL A 185 -25.20 -23.28 8.13
C VAL A 185 -26.59 -22.63 8.12
N PHE A 186 -26.72 -21.44 8.71
CA PHE A 186 -27.99 -20.71 8.78
C PHE A 186 -28.03 -19.60 7.74
N ASP A 187 -29.05 -19.61 6.87
CA ASP A 187 -29.24 -18.56 5.87
C ASP A 187 -30.13 -17.45 6.45
N PRO A 188 -29.83 -16.15 6.26
CA PRO A 188 -28.81 -15.61 5.38
C PRO A 188 -27.39 -15.77 5.96
N ALA A 189 -26.50 -16.45 5.23
CA ALA A 189 -25.19 -16.85 5.73
C ALA A 189 -24.07 -15.93 5.22
N TYR A 190 -23.03 -15.73 6.04
CA TYR A 190 -21.81 -15.06 5.59
C TYR A 190 -21.10 -15.87 4.48
N ASP A 191 -20.57 -15.17 3.48
CA ASP A 191 -20.14 -15.74 2.20
C ASP A 191 -18.93 -16.67 2.29
N SER A 192 -18.13 -16.57 3.35
CA SER A 192 -16.91 -17.37 3.48
C SER A 192 -17.16 -18.82 3.91
N TYR A 193 -18.29 -19.15 4.53
CA TYR A 193 -18.47 -20.48 5.14
C TYR A 193 -18.54 -21.61 4.10
N ALA A 194 -19.47 -21.52 3.15
CA ALA A 194 -19.71 -22.58 2.18
C ALA A 194 -18.50 -22.88 1.27
N PRO A 195 -17.77 -21.88 0.73
CA PRO A 195 -16.58 -22.14 -0.07
C PRO A 195 -15.49 -22.92 0.69
N VAL A 196 -15.28 -22.62 1.97
CA VAL A 196 -14.28 -23.30 2.79
C VAL A 196 -14.69 -24.73 3.09
N VAL A 197 -15.97 -24.98 3.42
CA VAL A 197 -16.50 -26.33 3.61
C VAL A 197 -16.32 -27.17 2.33
N ALA A 198 -16.67 -26.59 1.17
CA ALA A 198 -16.50 -27.25 -0.11
C ALA A 198 -15.03 -27.56 -0.44
N LEU A 199 -14.10 -26.69 -0.06
CA LEU A 199 -12.66 -26.90 -0.25
C LEU A 199 -12.15 -28.14 0.52
N GLN A 200 -12.74 -28.45 1.67
CA GLN A 200 -12.43 -29.67 2.45
C GLN A 200 -13.16 -30.92 1.95
N GLY A 201 -13.98 -30.78 0.89
CA GLY A 201 -14.84 -31.84 0.37
C GLY A 201 -16.08 -32.10 1.23
N GLY A 202 -16.40 -31.22 2.17
CA GLY A 202 -17.63 -31.26 2.95
C GLY A 202 -18.82 -30.70 2.17
N LYS A 203 -20.02 -30.92 2.72
CA LYS A 203 -21.29 -30.43 2.16
C LYS A 203 -21.99 -29.52 3.18
N THR A 204 -22.36 -28.32 2.75
CA THR A 204 -23.22 -27.46 3.58
C THR A 204 -24.67 -27.93 3.54
N ILE A 205 -25.31 -27.90 4.71
CA ILE A 205 -26.73 -28.18 4.92
C ILE A 205 -27.35 -26.87 5.44
N HIS A 206 -27.96 -26.12 4.53
CA HIS A 206 -28.50 -24.79 4.83
C HIS A 206 -29.85 -24.87 5.53
N ILE A 207 -30.06 -24.05 6.56
CA ILE A 207 -31.32 -23.86 7.27
C ILE A 207 -31.72 -22.39 7.14
N PRO A 208 -32.80 -22.06 6.40
CA PRO A 208 -33.22 -20.69 6.22
C PRO A 208 -33.92 -20.14 7.47
N LEU A 209 -33.41 -19.01 7.97
CA LEU A 209 -34.02 -18.19 9.01
C LEU A 209 -35.11 -17.31 8.38
N SER A 210 -36.20 -17.12 9.10
CA SER A 210 -37.37 -16.39 8.62
C SER A 210 -37.47 -15.01 9.26
N ALA A 211 -37.79 -14.00 8.45
CA ALA A 211 -38.16 -12.68 8.92
C ALA A 211 -39.48 -12.74 9.72
N PRO A 212 -39.73 -11.79 10.65
CA PRO A 212 -38.89 -10.63 10.96
C PRO A 212 -37.85 -10.87 12.06
N ASP A 213 -37.97 -11.93 12.86
CA ASP A 213 -37.12 -12.12 14.05
C ASP A 213 -35.87 -12.99 13.82
N PHE A 214 -35.78 -13.71 12.68
CA PHE A 214 -34.63 -14.51 12.25
C PHE A 214 -34.13 -15.50 13.30
N LYS A 215 -35.04 -16.06 14.10
CA LYS A 215 -34.71 -17.08 15.09
C LYS A 215 -34.33 -18.41 14.45
N ILE A 216 -33.44 -19.13 15.12
CA ILE A 216 -33.07 -20.49 14.74
C ILE A 216 -34.22 -21.43 15.11
N ASP A 217 -34.75 -22.15 14.11
CA ASP A 217 -35.69 -23.24 14.36
C ASP A 217 -34.91 -24.52 14.72
N TRP A 218 -34.73 -24.75 16.01
CA TRP A 218 -34.00 -25.90 16.53
C TRP A 218 -34.67 -27.25 16.24
N ASN A 219 -35.97 -27.28 15.93
CA ASN A 219 -36.61 -28.52 15.46
C ASN A 219 -36.16 -28.85 14.03
N GLN A 220 -35.99 -27.83 13.17
CA GLN A 220 -35.41 -28.03 11.84
C GLN A 220 -33.94 -28.42 11.91
N VAL A 221 -33.17 -27.87 12.87
CA VAL A 221 -31.79 -28.31 13.11
C VAL A 221 -31.79 -29.80 13.47
N ALA A 222 -32.55 -30.21 14.48
CA ALA A 222 -32.65 -31.60 14.91
C ALA A 222 -33.05 -32.55 13.77
N ALA A 223 -34.00 -32.13 12.92
CA ALA A 223 -34.47 -32.92 11.79
C ALA A 223 -33.43 -33.07 10.64
N LYS A 224 -32.46 -32.16 10.56
CA LYS A 224 -31.39 -32.18 9.54
C LYS A 224 -30.07 -32.76 10.04
N LEU A 225 -29.95 -33.04 11.34
CA LEU A 225 -28.80 -33.77 11.88
C LEU A 225 -28.75 -35.19 11.29
N SER A 226 -27.54 -35.65 11.00
CA SER A 226 -27.27 -37.01 10.56
C SER A 226 -25.95 -37.50 11.17
N ASP A 227 -25.64 -38.79 11.02
CA ASP A 227 -24.35 -39.36 11.44
C ASP A 227 -23.15 -38.74 10.69
N ARG A 228 -23.39 -37.96 9.63
CA ARG A 228 -22.36 -37.21 8.89
C ARG A 228 -22.24 -35.77 9.34
N THR A 229 -23.13 -35.26 10.18
CA THR A 229 -23.05 -33.88 10.66
C THR A 229 -21.82 -33.72 11.55
N ARG A 230 -20.84 -32.97 11.06
CA ARG A 230 -19.55 -32.79 11.71
C ARG A 230 -19.42 -31.47 12.45
N LEU A 231 -20.06 -30.42 11.93
CA LEU A 231 -19.89 -29.04 12.39
C LEU A 231 -21.21 -28.28 12.25
N ILE A 232 -21.54 -27.46 13.26
CA ILE A 232 -22.57 -26.43 13.20
C ILE A 232 -21.90 -25.07 13.31
N ILE A 233 -22.13 -24.19 12.33
CA ILE A 233 -21.62 -22.81 12.34
C ILE A 233 -22.70 -21.89 12.90
N VAL A 234 -22.43 -21.26 14.04
CA VAL A 234 -23.33 -20.28 14.68
C VAL A 234 -22.67 -18.91 14.60
N ASN A 235 -23.29 -17.97 13.90
CA ASN A 235 -22.85 -16.57 13.88
C ASN A 235 -23.76 -15.71 14.75
N THR A 236 -23.24 -15.20 15.87
CA THR A 236 -24.00 -14.38 16.81
C THR A 236 -23.09 -13.35 17.47
N PRO A 237 -23.39 -12.04 17.41
CA PRO A 237 -24.47 -11.41 16.64
C PRO A 237 -24.42 -11.66 15.12
N HIS A 238 -25.58 -11.90 14.53
CA HIS A 238 -25.73 -12.50 13.20
C HIS A 238 -25.66 -11.47 12.08
N ASN A 239 -24.60 -11.51 11.25
CA ASN A 239 -24.53 -10.77 9.99
C ASN A 239 -25.15 -11.63 8.87
N PRO A 240 -26.19 -11.15 8.16
CA PRO A 240 -26.58 -9.73 8.00
C PRO A 240 -27.73 -9.21 8.87
N THR A 241 -28.42 -10.08 9.63
CA THR A 241 -29.75 -9.75 10.19
C THR A 241 -29.74 -8.84 11.42
N GLY A 242 -28.64 -8.85 12.17
CA GLY A 242 -28.56 -8.25 13.50
C GLY A 242 -29.23 -9.06 14.62
N ALA A 243 -29.73 -10.28 14.35
CA ALA A 243 -30.25 -11.16 15.37
C ALA A 243 -29.15 -11.65 16.33
N VAL A 244 -29.53 -11.96 17.57
CA VAL A 244 -28.62 -12.46 18.61
C VAL A 244 -29.24 -13.71 19.23
N CYS A 245 -28.43 -14.73 19.51
CA CYS A 245 -28.88 -15.94 20.20
C CYS A 245 -29.31 -15.62 21.64
N GLY A 246 -30.50 -16.08 22.03
CA GLY A 246 -31.01 -15.98 23.39
C GLY A 246 -30.79 -17.24 24.22
N GLU A 247 -31.19 -17.20 25.50
CA GLU A 247 -31.06 -18.33 26.44
C GLU A 247 -31.74 -19.61 25.93
N ALA A 248 -32.87 -19.46 25.22
CA ALA A 248 -33.58 -20.59 24.62
C ALA A 248 -32.77 -21.26 23.49
N ASP A 249 -32.01 -20.48 22.71
CA ASP A 249 -31.15 -21.00 21.66
C ASP A 249 -29.99 -21.79 22.25
N ILE A 250 -29.37 -21.27 23.30
CA ILE A 250 -28.33 -21.96 24.05
C ILE A 250 -28.87 -23.27 24.63
N ALA A 251 -30.02 -23.24 25.31
CA ALA A 251 -30.61 -24.44 25.90
C ALA A 251 -30.90 -25.53 24.86
N ALA A 252 -31.38 -25.14 23.68
CA ALA A 252 -31.62 -26.06 22.57
C ALA A 252 -30.31 -26.64 22.00
N LEU A 253 -29.29 -25.80 21.78
CA LEU A 253 -27.98 -26.24 21.31
C LEU A 253 -27.31 -27.22 22.29
N ARG A 254 -27.41 -26.97 23.60
CA ARG A 254 -26.93 -27.87 24.66
C ARG A 254 -27.64 -29.23 24.60
N THR A 255 -28.97 -29.21 24.48
CA THR A 255 -29.77 -30.45 24.36
C THR A 255 -29.35 -31.27 23.14
N LEU A 256 -29.04 -30.63 22.01
CA LEU A 256 -28.53 -31.33 20.83
C LEU A 256 -27.10 -31.85 21.03
N ALA A 257 -26.22 -31.07 21.66
CA ALA A 257 -24.83 -31.45 21.94
C ALA A 257 -24.73 -32.63 22.92
N GLU A 258 -25.71 -32.81 23.81
CA GLU A 258 -25.80 -33.97 24.72
C GLU A 258 -26.07 -35.29 23.97
N HIS A 259 -26.78 -35.23 22.84
CA HIS A 259 -27.26 -36.41 22.11
C HIS A 259 -26.52 -36.69 20.80
N HIS A 260 -25.74 -35.72 20.30
CA HIS A 260 -25.07 -35.81 19.00
C HIS A 260 -23.60 -35.36 19.08
N ASP A 261 -22.75 -36.02 18.30
CA ASP A 261 -21.31 -35.75 18.25
C ASP A 261 -20.98 -34.83 17.06
N PHE A 262 -21.13 -33.52 17.28
CA PHE A 262 -20.72 -32.48 16.34
C PHE A 262 -19.87 -31.41 17.05
N TYR A 263 -19.01 -30.73 16.28
CA TYR A 263 -18.32 -29.53 16.75
C TYR A 263 -19.16 -28.27 16.49
N ILE A 264 -18.80 -27.20 17.17
CA ILE A 264 -19.40 -25.88 17.00
C ILE A 264 -18.32 -24.92 16.50
N LEU A 265 -18.64 -24.11 15.49
CA LEU A 265 -17.87 -22.93 15.14
C LEU A 265 -18.72 -21.71 15.48
N ALA A 266 -18.35 -21.01 16.54
CA ALA A 266 -19.00 -19.79 16.98
C ALA A 266 -18.27 -18.58 16.36
N ASP A 267 -18.88 -17.97 15.35
CA ASP A 267 -18.42 -16.72 14.77
C ASP A 267 -19.00 -15.56 15.58
N GLU A 268 -18.20 -15.04 16.51
CA GLU A 268 -18.56 -14.03 17.50
C GLU A 268 -17.83 -12.70 17.23
N VAL A 269 -17.51 -12.39 15.98
CA VAL A 269 -16.76 -11.15 15.62
C VAL A 269 -17.45 -9.85 16.01
N TYR A 270 -18.75 -9.88 16.31
CA TYR A 270 -19.56 -8.76 16.79
C TYR A 270 -19.92 -8.86 18.28
N GLU A 271 -19.21 -9.67 19.08
CA GLU A 271 -19.47 -9.91 20.52
C GLU A 271 -19.67 -8.64 21.38
N HIS A 272 -19.08 -7.50 20.97
CA HIS A 272 -19.19 -6.21 21.67
C HIS A 272 -20.27 -5.28 21.13
N ILE A 273 -21.08 -5.75 20.17
CA ILE A 273 -22.10 -4.93 19.50
C ILE A 273 -23.43 -5.64 19.67
N VAL A 274 -23.95 -5.57 20.90
CA VAL A 274 -25.26 -6.09 21.32
C VAL A 274 -26.00 -4.95 21.99
N PHE A 275 -27.29 -4.78 21.68
CA PHE A 275 -28.06 -3.60 22.06
C PHE A 275 -29.14 -3.89 23.09
N ASP A 276 -29.78 -2.81 23.55
CA ASP A 276 -30.99 -2.83 24.38
C ASP A 276 -30.76 -3.51 25.75
N GLY A 277 -29.53 -3.41 26.26
CA GLY A 277 -29.11 -3.99 27.53
C GLY A 277 -29.01 -5.52 27.52
N GLN A 278 -29.08 -6.17 26.35
CA GLN A 278 -28.90 -7.61 26.23
C GLN A 278 -27.42 -7.98 26.40
N ALA A 279 -27.16 -9.15 26.99
CA ALA A 279 -25.82 -9.69 27.11
C ALA A 279 -25.49 -10.58 25.91
N HIS A 280 -24.24 -10.54 25.44
CA HIS A 280 -23.73 -11.54 24.50
C HIS A 280 -23.61 -12.92 25.18
N LEU A 281 -24.25 -13.93 24.60
CA LEU A 281 -24.24 -15.31 25.11
C LEU A 281 -23.16 -16.14 24.41
N SER A 282 -21.89 -15.79 24.64
CA SER A 282 -20.74 -16.50 24.06
C SER A 282 -20.72 -17.98 24.42
N MET A 283 -20.25 -18.84 23.50
CA MET A 283 -20.06 -20.26 23.77
C MET A 283 -19.03 -20.52 24.89
N CYS A 284 -18.10 -19.59 25.12
CA CYS A 284 -17.16 -19.66 26.25
C CYS A 284 -17.86 -19.74 27.61
N ARG A 285 -19.10 -19.22 27.75
CA ARG A 285 -19.85 -19.20 29.01
C ARG A 285 -20.35 -20.58 29.44
N TYR A 286 -20.42 -21.54 28.53
CA TYR A 286 -21.07 -22.83 28.74
C TYR A 286 -20.05 -23.95 28.57
N PRO A 287 -19.51 -24.53 29.67
CA PRO A 287 -18.41 -25.51 29.59
C PRO A 287 -18.68 -26.70 28.66
N ASP A 288 -19.92 -27.19 28.62
CA ASP A 288 -20.38 -28.30 27.79
C ASP A 288 -20.49 -27.96 26.29
N LEU A 289 -20.65 -26.68 25.95
CA LEU A 289 -20.54 -26.21 24.56
C LEU A 289 -19.10 -25.85 24.22
N TYR A 290 -18.37 -25.21 25.14
CA TYR A 290 -16.99 -24.79 24.94
C TYR A 290 -16.06 -25.97 24.63
N GLU A 291 -16.23 -27.12 25.29
CA GLU A 291 -15.40 -28.33 25.09
C GLU A 291 -15.36 -28.84 23.62
N ARG A 292 -16.29 -28.39 22.79
CA ARG A 292 -16.42 -28.77 21.37
C ARG A 292 -16.48 -27.57 20.43
N SER A 293 -16.16 -26.37 20.92
CA SER A 293 -16.30 -25.12 20.17
C SER A 293 -14.95 -24.56 19.72
N PHE A 294 -14.94 -24.02 18.50
CA PHE A 294 -14.01 -22.97 18.09
C PHE A 294 -14.72 -21.63 18.21
N VAL A 295 -14.29 -20.77 19.13
CA VAL A 295 -14.88 -19.43 19.32
C VAL A 295 -13.99 -18.40 18.65
N VAL A 296 -14.50 -17.76 17.60
CA VAL A 296 -13.74 -16.87 16.72
C VAL A 296 -14.18 -15.42 16.91
N SER A 297 -13.20 -14.53 17.08
CA SER A 297 -13.41 -13.09 17.27
C SER A 297 -12.49 -12.26 16.37
N SER A 298 -12.77 -10.95 16.26
CA SER A 298 -12.02 -10.04 15.40
C SER A 298 -11.70 -8.71 16.08
N PHE A 299 -10.41 -8.39 16.20
CA PHE A 299 -9.98 -7.06 16.64
C PHE A 299 -10.31 -5.99 15.61
N GLY A 300 -10.22 -6.32 14.32
CA GLY A 300 -10.56 -5.36 13.26
C GLY A 300 -12.01 -4.89 13.29
N LYS A 301 -12.93 -5.72 13.78
CA LYS A 301 -14.34 -5.32 13.99
C LYS A 301 -14.53 -4.53 15.27
N THR A 302 -13.86 -4.94 16.33
CA THR A 302 -13.95 -4.34 17.67
C THR A 302 -13.34 -2.93 17.71
N TYR A 303 -12.19 -2.72 17.06
CA TYR A 303 -11.41 -1.49 17.14
C TYR A 303 -11.37 -0.71 15.82
N HIS A 304 -12.38 -0.91 14.96
CA HIS A 304 -12.58 -0.19 13.69
C HIS A 304 -11.46 -0.35 12.62
N VAL A 305 -10.37 -1.05 12.93
CA VAL A 305 -9.22 -1.31 12.05
C VAL A 305 -9.37 -2.58 11.18
N THR A 306 -10.47 -2.71 10.44
CA THR A 306 -10.78 -3.95 9.68
C THR A 306 -9.68 -4.39 8.70
N GLY A 307 -8.91 -3.43 8.17
CA GLY A 307 -7.77 -3.66 7.27
C GLY A 307 -6.53 -4.27 7.94
N TRP A 308 -6.41 -4.21 9.27
CA TRP A 308 -5.27 -4.78 10.00
C TRP A 308 -5.27 -6.30 10.03
N LYS A 309 -6.43 -6.93 9.78
CA LYS A 309 -6.59 -8.39 9.69
C LYS A 309 -5.91 -9.10 10.87
N VAL A 310 -6.32 -8.77 12.10
CA VAL A 310 -5.96 -9.53 13.31
C VAL A 310 -7.24 -9.98 14.00
N GLY A 311 -7.31 -11.28 14.29
CA GLY A 311 -8.38 -11.94 15.01
C GLY A 311 -7.80 -13.01 15.92
N TYR A 312 -8.67 -13.78 16.57
CA TYR A 312 -8.23 -14.91 17.39
C TYR A 312 -9.29 -16.01 17.41
N CYS A 313 -8.84 -17.21 17.77
CA CYS A 313 -9.68 -18.36 18.09
C CYS A 313 -9.38 -18.79 19.53
N VAL A 314 -10.43 -19.04 20.31
CA VAL A 314 -10.38 -19.69 21.62
C VAL A 314 -11.02 -21.06 21.48
N ALA A 315 -10.26 -22.11 21.80
CA ALA A 315 -10.75 -23.48 21.73
C ALA A 315 -9.99 -24.38 22.72
N PRO A 316 -10.60 -25.47 23.21
CA PRO A 316 -9.94 -26.45 24.08
C PRO A 316 -8.60 -26.95 23.51
N PRO A 317 -7.66 -27.40 24.36
CA PRO A 317 -6.28 -27.67 23.93
C PRO A 317 -6.17 -28.61 22.72
N ASP A 318 -6.99 -29.66 22.66
CA ASP A 318 -6.98 -30.64 21.56
C ASP A 318 -7.47 -30.01 20.24
N LEU A 319 -8.52 -29.19 20.30
CA LEU A 319 -9.04 -28.46 19.14
C LEU A 319 -8.08 -27.36 18.68
N SER A 320 -7.52 -26.61 19.63
CA SER A 320 -6.48 -25.61 19.38
C SER A 320 -5.24 -26.24 18.73
N ALA A 321 -4.85 -27.44 19.11
CA ALA A 321 -3.75 -28.15 18.45
C ALA A 321 -4.05 -28.46 16.97
N GLU A 322 -5.25 -28.94 16.63
CA GLU A 322 -5.64 -29.18 15.23
C GLU A 322 -5.76 -27.87 14.44
N PHE A 323 -6.35 -26.82 15.04
CA PHE A 323 -6.43 -25.49 14.45
C PHE A 323 -5.03 -24.96 14.09
N ARG A 324 -4.09 -25.04 15.03
CA ARG A 324 -2.71 -24.57 14.86
C ARG A 324 -1.94 -25.34 13.78
N ARG A 325 -2.23 -26.65 13.61
CA ARG A 325 -1.64 -27.45 12.52
C ARG A 325 -2.02 -26.93 11.14
N ILE A 326 -3.22 -26.36 10.99
CA ILE A 326 -3.64 -25.71 9.76
C ILE A 326 -3.03 -24.30 9.68
N HIS A 327 -3.26 -23.48 10.71
CA HIS A 327 -2.81 -22.08 10.79
C HIS A 327 -1.32 -21.91 10.44
N GLN A 328 -0.45 -22.77 10.98
CA GLN A 328 0.99 -22.68 10.77
C GLN A 328 1.42 -22.80 9.29
N PHE A 329 0.57 -23.36 8.43
CA PHE A 329 0.84 -23.50 6.99
C PHE A 329 -0.03 -22.59 6.11
N VAL A 330 -1.02 -21.91 6.69
CA VAL A 330 -1.83 -20.91 5.99
C VAL A 330 -1.10 -19.58 5.98
N ASN A 331 -0.79 -19.04 7.16
CA ASN A 331 -0.07 -17.76 7.28
C ASN A 331 1.20 -17.85 8.16
N PHE A 332 1.41 -18.98 8.84
CA PHE A 332 2.45 -19.23 9.84
C PHE A 332 2.38 -18.34 11.08
N THR A 333 2.39 -17.02 10.93
CA THR A 333 2.29 -16.05 12.03
C THR A 333 1.52 -14.81 11.59
N VAL A 334 1.17 -13.95 12.53
CA VAL A 334 0.38 -12.72 12.31
C VAL A 334 1.25 -11.49 12.54
N ASN A 335 0.85 -10.32 12.03
CA ASN A 335 1.59 -9.06 12.11
C ASN A 335 2.03 -8.70 13.55
N THR A 336 3.35 -8.73 13.82
CA THR A 336 3.94 -8.52 15.16
C THR A 336 3.69 -7.16 15.78
N PRO A 337 3.97 -6.01 15.13
CA PRO A 337 3.78 -4.72 15.77
C PRO A 337 2.31 -4.44 16.07
N VAL A 338 1.39 -4.91 15.22
CA VAL A 338 -0.05 -4.81 15.46
C VAL A 338 -0.45 -5.63 16.68
N GLN A 339 0.04 -6.87 16.81
CA GLN A 339 -0.29 -7.71 17.97
C GLN A 339 0.19 -7.09 19.29
N LEU A 340 1.39 -6.54 19.32
CA LEU A 340 1.94 -5.89 20.51
C LEU A 340 1.17 -4.60 20.85
N GLY A 341 0.81 -3.80 19.84
CA GLY A 341 0.00 -2.59 20.08
C GLY A 341 -1.41 -2.93 20.58
N LEU A 342 -2.03 -3.98 20.05
CA LEU A 342 -3.30 -4.50 20.58
C LEU A 342 -3.15 -4.96 22.04
N ALA A 343 -2.09 -5.70 22.37
CA ALA A 343 -1.88 -6.17 23.74
C ALA A 343 -1.78 -5.00 24.74
N ASP A 344 -1.00 -3.98 24.41
CA ASP A 344 -0.89 -2.77 25.22
C ASP A 344 -2.21 -2.03 25.34
N PHE A 345 -2.94 -1.89 24.22
CA PHE A 345 -4.24 -1.21 24.21
C PHE A 345 -5.29 -1.95 25.06
N LEU A 346 -5.39 -3.27 24.94
CA LEU A 346 -6.29 -4.07 25.78
C LEU A 346 -5.99 -3.90 27.27
N HIS A 347 -4.71 -3.80 27.63
CA HIS A 347 -4.29 -3.64 29.02
C HIS A 347 -4.53 -2.20 29.54
N ALA A 348 -4.27 -1.20 28.71
CA ALA A 348 -4.42 0.21 29.07
C ALA A 348 -5.86 0.70 29.02
N HIS A 349 -6.70 0.11 28.15
CA HIS A 349 -8.07 0.52 27.88
C HIS A 349 -9.05 -0.67 27.90
N PRO A 350 -9.12 -1.44 29.01
CA PRO A 350 -10.05 -2.56 29.12
C PRO A 350 -11.52 -2.12 29.02
N GLU A 351 -11.84 -0.86 29.30
CA GLU A 351 -13.18 -0.30 29.20
C GLU A 351 -13.68 -0.11 27.76
N HIS A 352 -12.80 0.01 26.78
CA HIS A 352 -13.17 0.46 25.42
C HIS A 352 -14.23 -0.45 24.78
N HIS A 353 -14.05 -1.78 24.89
CA HIS A 353 -14.99 -2.72 24.27
C HIS A 353 -16.35 -2.76 25.00
N LEU A 354 -16.40 -2.38 26.29
CA LEU A 354 -17.64 -2.25 27.05
C LEU A 354 -18.47 -1.02 26.65
N GLN A 355 -17.85 -0.04 25.99
CA GLN A 355 -18.51 1.19 25.52
C GLN A 355 -19.11 1.04 24.11
N LEU A 356 -18.71 0.01 23.36
CA LEU A 356 -19.16 -0.24 21.99
C LEU A 356 -20.68 -0.49 21.85
N PRO A 357 -21.37 -1.19 22.78
CA PRO A 357 -22.82 -1.32 22.76
C PRO A 357 -23.54 0.03 22.65
N ASP A 358 -23.31 0.92 23.61
CA ASP A 358 -23.95 2.23 23.66
C ASP A 358 -23.55 3.12 22.47
N PHE A 359 -22.27 3.06 22.07
CA PHE A 359 -21.75 3.81 20.93
C PHE A 359 -22.50 3.46 19.63
N TYR A 360 -22.63 2.18 19.31
CA TYR A 360 -23.33 1.75 18.11
C TYR A 360 -24.85 1.82 18.24
N GLN A 361 -25.40 1.65 19.44
CA GLN A 361 -26.84 1.78 19.67
C GLN A 361 -27.33 3.19 19.35
N ARG A 362 -26.60 4.23 19.78
CA ARG A 362 -26.93 5.62 19.43
C ARG A 362 -26.98 5.83 17.91
N LYS A 363 -26.03 5.25 17.17
CA LYS A 363 -26.00 5.35 15.69
C LYS A 363 -27.15 4.58 15.03
N ARG A 364 -27.48 3.38 15.53
CA ARG A 364 -28.67 2.62 15.12
C ARG A 364 -29.94 3.44 15.33
N ASP A 365 -30.12 3.97 16.53
CA ASP A 365 -31.34 4.69 16.93
C ASP A 365 -31.48 6.01 16.16
N TYR A 366 -30.37 6.70 15.91
CA TYR A 366 -30.33 7.86 15.02
C TYR A 366 -30.80 7.49 13.60
N PHE A 367 -30.20 6.45 13.00
CA PHE A 367 -30.57 5.96 11.67
C PHE A 367 -32.07 5.62 11.59
N LEU A 368 -32.61 4.93 12.59
CA LEU A 368 -34.04 4.59 12.65
C LEU A 368 -34.94 5.82 12.86
N THR A 369 -34.49 6.80 13.65
CA THR A 369 -35.21 8.06 13.87
C THR A 369 -35.36 8.84 12.58
N GLN A 370 -34.32 8.87 11.74
CA GLN A 370 -34.39 9.52 10.41
C GLN A 370 -35.38 8.85 9.45
N LEU A 371 -35.71 7.57 9.66
CA LEU A 371 -36.70 6.85 8.86
C LEU A 371 -38.13 6.97 9.40
N GLN A 372 -38.33 7.59 10.58
CA GLN A 372 -39.67 7.79 11.15
C GLN A 372 -40.54 8.65 10.22
N GLY A 373 -41.79 8.23 10.02
CA GLY A 373 -42.73 8.90 9.12
C GLY A 373 -42.59 8.53 7.64
N SER A 374 -41.56 7.75 7.27
CA SER A 374 -41.46 7.15 5.94
C SER A 374 -42.39 5.93 5.79
N LYS A 375 -42.46 5.35 4.58
CA LYS A 375 -43.17 4.08 4.33
C LYS A 375 -42.31 2.83 4.60
N PHE A 376 -41.07 3.00 5.03
CA PHE A 376 -40.25 1.88 5.45
C PHE A 376 -40.79 1.25 6.72
N THR A 377 -40.61 -0.06 6.87
CA THR A 377 -40.87 -0.76 8.12
C THR A 377 -39.62 -1.51 8.55
N TRP A 378 -39.45 -1.70 9.85
CA TRP A 378 -38.24 -2.32 10.39
C TRP A 378 -38.52 -2.98 11.74
N GLN A 379 -37.66 -3.93 12.09
CA GLN A 379 -37.44 -4.37 13.46
C GLN A 379 -36.04 -3.90 13.85
N ALA A 380 -35.92 -3.20 14.99
CA ALA A 380 -34.63 -2.73 15.46
C ALA A 380 -33.66 -3.90 15.62
N SER A 381 -32.49 -3.77 15.00
CA SER A 381 -31.42 -4.76 15.08
C SER A 381 -30.99 -4.96 16.54
N ALA A 382 -30.79 -6.20 16.98
CA ALA A 382 -30.40 -6.52 18.36
C ALA A 382 -28.86 -6.53 18.55
N GLY A 383 -28.10 -6.49 17.46
CA GLY A 383 -26.64 -6.45 17.50
C GLY A 383 -26.02 -6.27 16.11
N THR A 384 -24.69 -6.29 16.02
CA THR A 384 -23.91 -5.82 14.86
C THR A 384 -24.13 -4.33 14.55
N TYR A 385 -23.42 -3.77 13.56
CA TYR A 385 -23.70 -2.43 13.06
C TYR A 385 -24.56 -2.42 11.78
N PHE A 386 -25.37 -3.46 11.59
CA PHE A 386 -26.28 -3.60 10.45
C PHE A 386 -27.74 -3.48 10.89
N GLN A 387 -28.54 -2.85 10.03
CA GLN A 387 -29.99 -2.71 10.18
C GLN A 387 -30.69 -3.23 8.92
N LEU A 388 -31.68 -4.10 9.10
CA LEU A 388 -32.56 -4.51 8.01
C LEU A 388 -33.75 -3.56 7.91
N ILE A 389 -34.05 -3.12 6.69
CA ILE A 389 -35.19 -2.26 6.39
C ILE A 389 -36.06 -2.96 5.35
N ASP A 390 -37.36 -3.07 5.66
CA ASP A 390 -38.37 -3.59 4.75
C ASP A 390 -38.97 -2.45 3.93
N TYR A 391 -38.85 -2.57 2.61
CA TYR A 391 -39.33 -1.61 1.63
C TYR A 391 -40.62 -2.06 0.93
N GLY A 392 -41.26 -3.16 1.33
CA GLY A 392 -42.39 -3.76 0.60
C GLY A 392 -43.60 -2.82 0.40
N ALA A 393 -43.76 -1.80 1.24
CA ALA A 393 -44.77 -0.76 1.08
C ALA A 393 -44.39 0.37 0.09
N LEU A 394 -43.14 0.39 -0.39
CA LEU A 394 -42.58 1.36 -1.32
C LEU A 394 -42.49 0.82 -2.75
N SER A 395 -42.00 -0.41 -2.92
CA SER A 395 -41.75 -1.01 -4.24
C SER A 395 -42.06 -2.50 -4.26
N ALA A 396 -42.53 -2.99 -5.40
CA ALA A 396 -42.70 -4.42 -5.69
C ALA A 396 -41.48 -5.03 -6.41
N GLU A 397 -40.45 -4.23 -6.67
CA GLU A 397 -39.19 -4.67 -7.27
C GLU A 397 -38.41 -5.60 -6.34
N LEU A 398 -37.65 -6.54 -6.91
CA LEU A 398 -36.81 -7.45 -6.15
C LEU A 398 -35.62 -6.72 -5.54
N ASP A 399 -35.14 -7.18 -4.40
CA ASP A 399 -34.15 -6.47 -3.57
C ASP A 399 -32.84 -6.19 -4.32
N VAL A 400 -32.36 -7.14 -5.14
CA VAL A 400 -31.16 -6.96 -5.97
C VAL A 400 -31.33 -5.83 -6.98
N ASP A 401 -32.47 -5.79 -7.67
CA ASP A 401 -32.72 -4.80 -8.71
C ASP A 401 -32.95 -3.43 -8.08
N LEU A 402 -33.70 -3.37 -6.98
CA LEU A 402 -33.92 -2.14 -6.22
C LEU A 402 -32.62 -1.58 -5.64
N ALA A 403 -31.76 -2.43 -5.05
CA ALA A 403 -30.48 -1.99 -4.50
C ALA A 403 -29.58 -1.36 -5.57
N LYS A 404 -29.53 -1.95 -6.76
CA LYS A 404 -28.80 -1.37 -7.91
C LYS A 404 -29.44 -0.06 -8.36
N SER A 405 -30.75 -0.08 -8.59
CA SER A 405 -31.53 1.08 -9.01
C SER A 405 -31.35 2.27 -8.06
N TRP A 406 -31.41 2.06 -6.75
CA TRP A 406 -31.19 3.10 -5.75
C TRP A 406 -29.75 3.60 -5.71
N THR A 407 -28.78 2.72 -5.92
CA THR A 407 -27.39 3.14 -6.02
C THR A 407 -27.19 4.06 -7.23
N GLU A 408 -27.78 3.70 -8.37
CA GLU A 408 -27.64 4.45 -9.62
C GLU A 408 -28.40 5.79 -9.61
N GLN A 409 -29.67 5.72 -9.21
CA GLN A 409 -30.66 6.80 -9.34
C GLN A 409 -30.78 7.66 -8.08
N LEU A 410 -30.87 7.02 -6.91
CA LEU A 410 -31.05 7.72 -5.63
C LEU A 410 -29.74 7.99 -4.89
N LYS A 411 -28.61 7.54 -5.44
CA LYS A 411 -27.28 7.68 -4.85
C LYS A 411 -27.21 7.07 -3.45
N LEU A 412 -27.89 5.94 -3.24
CA LEU A 412 -27.92 5.23 -1.96
C LEU A 412 -27.60 3.75 -2.17
N ALA A 413 -26.44 3.30 -1.71
CA ALA A 413 -26.03 1.91 -1.81
C ALA A 413 -26.41 1.11 -0.56
N SER A 414 -27.04 -0.05 -0.75
CA SER A 414 -27.41 -1.03 0.28
C SER A 414 -27.00 -2.43 -0.16
N ILE A 415 -27.21 -3.45 0.69
CA ILE A 415 -27.00 -4.85 0.29
C ILE A 415 -28.35 -5.59 0.25
N PRO A 416 -28.71 -6.25 -0.87
CA PRO A 416 -29.87 -7.14 -0.93
C PRO A 416 -29.67 -8.35 -0.01
N ILE A 417 -30.72 -8.79 0.68
CA ILE A 417 -30.64 -9.92 1.62
C ILE A 417 -30.71 -11.26 0.90
N SER A 418 -31.39 -11.32 -0.25
CA SER A 418 -31.59 -12.54 -1.03
C SER A 418 -30.29 -13.24 -1.42
N VAL A 419 -29.22 -12.48 -1.65
CA VAL A 419 -27.89 -12.99 -2.05
C VAL A 419 -27.20 -13.84 -0.98
N PHE A 420 -27.67 -13.79 0.27
CA PHE A 420 -27.13 -14.58 1.37
C PHE A 420 -27.88 -15.91 1.57
N TYR A 421 -28.92 -16.19 0.78
CA TYR A 421 -29.66 -17.45 0.83
C TYR A 421 -29.20 -18.40 -0.28
N GLN A 422 -29.03 -19.69 0.05
CA GLN A 422 -28.79 -20.72 -0.95
C GLN A 422 -30.05 -20.95 -1.80
N ASP A 423 -31.23 -21.05 -1.17
CA ASP A 423 -32.52 -21.17 -1.86
C ASP A 423 -33.23 -19.83 -1.91
N GLN A 424 -33.26 -19.25 -3.11
CA GLN A 424 -33.90 -17.97 -3.39
C GLN A 424 -35.42 -17.96 -3.13
N ASN A 425 -36.08 -19.13 -3.07
CA ASN A 425 -37.50 -19.19 -2.72
C ASN A 425 -37.77 -18.92 -1.23
N CYS A 426 -36.76 -19.14 -0.38
CA CYS A 426 -36.84 -18.91 1.06
C CYS A 426 -36.43 -17.48 1.44
N ALA A 427 -35.81 -16.73 0.53
CA ALA A 427 -35.34 -15.38 0.78
C ALA A 427 -36.50 -14.38 0.95
N PRO A 428 -36.45 -13.49 1.96
CA PRO A 428 -37.32 -12.32 2.02
C PRO A 428 -37.11 -11.46 0.76
N LYS A 429 -38.20 -11.09 0.09
CA LYS A 429 -38.12 -10.38 -1.20
C LYS A 429 -38.04 -8.86 -1.09
N SER A 430 -38.25 -8.31 0.11
CA SER A 430 -38.40 -6.87 0.34
C SER A 430 -37.46 -6.31 1.41
N LEU A 431 -36.35 -6.99 1.70
CA LEU A 431 -35.40 -6.56 2.73
C LEU A 431 -34.06 -6.09 2.15
N LEU A 432 -33.61 -4.92 2.60
CA LEU A 432 -32.27 -4.39 2.34
C LEU A 432 -31.50 -4.24 3.65
N ARG A 433 -30.21 -4.55 3.62
CA ARG A 433 -29.28 -4.32 4.73
C ARG A 433 -28.56 -2.99 4.56
N PHE A 434 -28.57 -2.21 5.62
CA PHE A 434 -27.83 -0.95 5.75
C PHE A 434 -26.78 -1.06 6.86
N CYS A 435 -25.61 -0.45 6.65
CA CYS A 435 -24.57 -0.29 7.64
C CYS A 435 -24.65 1.12 8.24
N PHE A 436 -24.86 1.21 9.56
CA PHE A 436 -24.92 2.48 10.29
C PHE A 436 -23.63 2.81 11.05
N ALA A 437 -22.54 2.06 10.83
CA ALA A 437 -21.20 2.44 11.28
C ALA A 437 -20.65 3.57 10.40
N LYS A 438 -21.26 4.75 10.52
CA LYS A 438 -20.94 5.96 9.75
C LYS A 438 -20.60 7.13 10.67
N ASP A 439 -19.71 8.02 10.24
CA ASP A 439 -19.33 9.21 11.00
C ASP A 439 -20.50 10.23 11.06
N THR A 440 -20.53 11.03 12.12
CA THR A 440 -21.55 12.07 12.40
C THR A 440 -20.88 13.43 12.24
N GLU A 441 -20.83 13.92 10.99
CA GLU A 441 -20.00 15.04 10.55
C GLU A 441 -20.81 16.35 10.24
N THR A 442 -20.19 17.53 10.35
CA THR A 442 -20.77 18.89 10.07
C THR A 442 -21.41 18.98 8.67
N CYS A 443 -22.58 19.56 8.46
CA CYS A 443 -23.22 19.65 7.14
C CYS A 443 -22.79 20.91 6.36
N TRP A 444 -22.37 20.78 5.08
CA TRP A 444 -21.99 21.94 4.24
C TRP A 444 -23.12 22.94 4.10
N HIS A 445 -22.86 24.22 4.33
CA HIS A 445 -23.83 25.32 4.14
C HIS A 445 -25.15 25.20 4.93
N ASP A 446 -25.30 24.19 5.78
CA ASP A 446 -26.50 23.97 6.58
C ASP A 446 -26.25 24.37 8.03
N CYS A 447 -26.57 25.62 8.34
CA CYS A 447 -26.42 26.15 9.70
C CYS A 447 -27.25 25.35 10.71
N ALA A 448 -28.49 24.98 10.41
CA ALA A 448 -29.37 24.34 11.38
C ALA A 448 -28.86 22.94 11.75
N ALA A 449 -28.40 22.15 10.77
CA ALA A 449 -27.80 20.86 11.00
C ALA A 449 -26.48 20.98 11.79
N ASN A 450 -25.64 21.97 11.45
CA ASN A 450 -24.40 22.22 12.20
C ASN A 450 -24.65 22.59 13.66
N LEU A 451 -25.61 23.48 13.94
CA LEU A 451 -25.97 23.82 15.31
C LEU A 451 -26.46 22.59 16.10
N THR A 452 -27.17 21.67 15.44
CA THR A 452 -27.61 20.41 16.06
C THR A 452 -26.41 19.54 16.46
N VAL A 453 -25.48 19.30 15.52
CA VAL A 453 -24.26 18.51 15.76
C VAL A 453 -23.43 19.10 16.92
N PHE A 454 -23.20 20.42 16.91
CA PHE A 454 -22.43 21.06 17.99
C PHE A 454 -23.20 21.13 19.31
N THR A 455 -24.54 21.15 19.30
CA THR A 455 -25.34 21.04 20.53
C THR A 455 -25.13 19.68 21.18
N GLU A 456 -25.14 18.60 20.40
CA GLU A 456 -24.89 17.24 20.89
C GLU A 456 -23.45 17.05 21.41
N LEU A 457 -22.47 17.62 20.70
CA LEU A 457 -21.08 17.58 21.17
C LEU A 457 -20.88 18.43 22.43
N LEU A 458 -21.56 19.58 22.56
CA LEU A 458 -21.51 20.41 23.76
C LEU A 458 -22.11 19.71 24.99
N GLN A 459 -23.05 18.78 24.82
CA GLN A 459 -23.58 17.99 25.94
C GLN A 459 -22.54 17.03 26.55
N GLN A 460 -21.47 16.73 25.82
CA GLN A 460 -20.39 15.83 26.26
C GLN A 460 -19.26 16.59 26.98
N VAL A 461 -19.34 17.91 27.04
CA VAL A 461 -18.36 18.78 27.69
C VAL A 461 -18.37 18.55 29.21
N LEU A 462 -17.20 18.24 29.78
CA LEU A 462 -17.01 18.09 31.23
C LEU A 462 -17.35 19.39 31.99
N ASP A 463 -17.94 19.24 33.18
CA ASP A 463 -18.39 20.35 34.03
C ASP A 463 -17.27 21.35 34.37
N GLU A 464 -16.01 20.90 34.47
CA GLU A 464 -14.85 21.69 34.94
C GLU A 464 -14.23 22.63 33.88
N SER A 465 -14.79 22.70 32.66
CA SER A 465 -14.25 23.55 31.59
C SER A 465 -14.73 25.01 31.65
N ASP A 466 -13.85 25.96 31.33
CA ASP A 466 -14.13 27.41 31.33
C ASP A 466 -14.22 28.00 29.92
N LEU A 467 -13.53 27.40 28.96
CA LEU A 467 -13.36 27.89 27.59
C LEU A 467 -13.50 26.75 26.58
N VAL A 468 -14.37 26.92 25.58
CA VAL A 468 -14.65 25.99 24.49
C VAL A 468 -14.31 26.64 23.16
N LEU A 469 -13.59 25.92 22.30
CA LEU A 469 -13.20 26.36 20.97
C LEU A 469 -13.80 25.44 19.90
N LEU A 470 -14.51 26.03 18.95
CA LEU A 470 -15.06 25.35 17.76
C LEU A 470 -14.26 25.72 16.50
N PRO A 471 -14.37 24.96 15.40
CA PRO A 471 -13.61 25.22 14.17
C PRO A 471 -13.98 26.55 13.49
N GLU A 472 -13.14 26.97 12.53
CA GLU A 472 -13.42 28.14 11.71
C GLU A 472 -14.70 27.93 10.89
N MET A 473 -15.57 28.95 10.82
CA MET A 473 -16.83 28.91 10.07
C MET A 473 -17.69 27.68 10.42
N PHE A 474 -17.76 27.30 11.70
CA PHE A 474 -18.39 26.06 12.17
C PHE A 474 -19.84 25.87 11.70
N SER A 475 -20.56 26.96 11.45
CA SER A 475 -21.95 26.96 11.00
C SER A 475 -22.12 26.62 9.53
N THR A 476 -21.06 26.61 8.72
CA THR A 476 -21.15 26.47 7.25
C THR A 476 -20.06 25.60 6.62
N GLY A 477 -18.95 25.38 7.32
CA GLY A 477 -17.68 24.97 6.72
C GLY A 477 -16.96 26.13 6.01
N PHE A 478 -15.70 25.91 5.61
CA PHE A 478 -14.87 26.91 4.92
C PHE A 478 -15.40 27.21 3.51
N THR A 479 -16.01 28.38 3.29
CA THR A 479 -16.66 28.66 2.00
C THR A 479 -16.39 30.07 1.46
N MET A 480 -16.37 30.18 0.12
CA MET A 480 -16.32 31.45 -0.60
C MET A 480 -17.70 32.00 -0.97
N ALA A 481 -18.78 31.26 -0.72
CA ALA A 481 -20.16 31.68 -0.95
C ALA A 481 -20.67 32.68 0.12
N SER A 482 -19.86 33.69 0.46
CA SER A 482 -20.12 34.60 1.58
C SER A 482 -21.44 35.34 1.46
N THR A 483 -21.90 35.65 0.25
CA THR A 483 -23.19 36.30 0.00
C THR A 483 -24.40 35.43 0.32
N GLU A 484 -24.25 34.11 0.23
CA GLU A 484 -25.33 33.13 0.39
C GLU A 484 -25.50 32.71 1.85
N VAL A 485 -24.37 32.52 2.55
CA VAL A 485 -24.37 31.96 3.91
C VAL A 485 -24.17 32.99 5.02
N ALA A 486 -23.84 34.24 4.68
CA ALA A 486 -23.57 35.25 5.70
C ALA A 486 -24.80 35.60 6.54
N GLN A 487 -24.57 35.67 7.85
CA GLN A 487 -25.55 36.12 8.81
C GLN A 487 -25.20 37.52 9.31
N THR A 488 -26.14 38.23 9.94
CA THR A 488 -25.78 39.42 10.71
C THR A 488 -25.37 39.02 12.13
N MET A 489 -24.96 39.98 12.96
CA MET A 489 -24.74 39.75 14.40
C MET A 489 -26.03 39.35 15.15
N GLN A 490 -27.18 39.29 14.49
CA GLN A 490 -28.47 38.81 15.01
C GLN A 490 -28.87 37.45 14.43
N GLY A 491 -27.99 36.78 13.68
CA GLY A 491 -28.28 35.47 13.08
C GLY A 491 -28.21 34.30 14.05
N ASP A 492 -28.76 33.17 13.61
CA ASP A 492 -28.93 31.95 14.41
C ASP A 492 -27.63 31.41 14.98
N ALA A 493 -26.52 31.45 14.23
CA ALA A 493 -25.24 30.97 14.74
C ALA A 493 -24.69 31.83 15.89
N VAL A 494 -24.94 33.15 15.84
CA VAL A 494 -24.52 34.09 16.89
C VAL A 494 -25.42 33.96 18.12
N ALA A 495 -26.73 33.84 17.91
CA ALA A 495 -27.70 33.58 18.97
C ALA A 495 -27.38 32.25 19.68
N TRP A 496 -27.09 31.19 18.92
CA TRP A 496 -26.72 29.90 19.48
C TRP A 496 -25.43 29.95 20.30
N LEU A 497 -24.38 30.65 19.84
CA LEU A 497 -23.16 30.85 20.62
C LEU A 497 -23.44 31.57 21.93
N HIS A 498 -24.24 32.64 21.88
CA HIS A 498 -24.67 33.39 23.07
C HIS A 498 -25.43 32.50 24.06
N ASP A 499 -26.49 31.84 23.58
CA ASP A 499 -27.40 31.08 24.43
C ASP A 499 -26.70 29.85 25.02
N SER A 500 -25.84 29.17 24.24
CA SER A 500 -25.04 28.05 24.72
C SER A 500 -24.03 28.47 25.77
N ALA A 501 -23.36 29.62 25.59
CA ALA A 501 -22.39 30.14 26.57
C ALA A 501 -23.06 30.50 27.91
N VAL A 502 -24.24 31.14 27.85
CA VAL A 502 -25.03 31.48 29.04
C VAL A 502 -25.59 30.21 29.70
N ALA A 503 -26.16 29.28 28.93
CA ALA A 503 -26.75 28.06 29.48
C ALA A 503 -25.72 27.17 30.16
N LEU A 504 -24.54 26.99 29.55
CA LEU A 504 -23.47 26.14 30.08
C LEU A 504 -22.58 26.86 31.10
N GLN A 505 -22.74 28.17 31.27
CA GLN A 505 -21.85 29.02 32.08
C GLN A 505 -20.37 28.92 31.65
N LYS A 506 -20.12 28.89 30.33
CA LYS A 506 -18.77 28.73 29.74
C LYS A 506 -18.51 29.79 28.67
N HIS A 507 -17.24 30.09 28.41
CA HIS A 507 -16.87 30.87 27.23
C HIS A 507 -16.90 29.95 26.00
N ILE A 508 -17.66 30.29 24.96
CA ILE A 508 -17.68 29.50 23.72
C ILE A 508 -17.20 30.41 22.59
N CYS A 509 -16.12 30.00 21.93
CA CYS A 509 -15.56 30.74 20.82
C CYS A 509 -15.53 29.94 19.52
N ALA A 510 -15.87 30.60 18.42
CA ALA A 510 -15.85 30.05 17.06
C ALA A 510 -15.67 31.20 16.05
N SER A 511 -15.59 30.91 14.75
CA SER A 511 -15.79 31.95 13.74
C SER A 511 -17.02 31.70 12.88
N VAL A 512 -17.64 32.79 12.42
CA VAL A 512 -18.88 32.81 11.63
C VAL A 512 -18.71 33.77 10.45
N VAL A 513 -19.36 33.46 9.33
CA VAL A 513 -19.46 34.37 8.19
C VAL A 513 -20.48 35.47 8.53
N ILE A 514 -20.00 36.70 8.75
CA ILE A 514 -20.83 37.83 9.16
C ILE A 514 -20.89 38.90 8.07
N LYS A 515 -22.10 39.33 7.73
CA LYS A 515 -22.36 40.53 6.94
C LYS A 515 -22.54 41.72 7.88
N ASP A 516 -21.69 42.72 7.71
CA ASP A 516 -21.70 43.94 8.52
C ASP A 516 -21.38 45.15 7.64
N ALA A 517 -22.18 46.22 7.73
CA ALA A 517 -22.06 47.43 6.92
C ALA A 517 -21.90 47.20 5.40
N GLY A 518 -22.51 46.13 4.86
CA GLY A 518 -22.42 45.78 3.43
C GLY A 518 -21.15 45.03 3.04
N GLN A 519 -20.27 44.72 3.98
CA GLN A 519 -19.08 43.90 3.81
C GLN A 519 -19.25 42.53 4.48
N TYR A 520 -18.44 41.56 4.09
CA TYR A 520 -18.47 40.18 4.60
C TYR A 520 -17.17 39.89 5.35
N PHE A 521 -17.25 39.32 6.53
CA PHE A 521 -16.12 39.03 7.40
C PHE A 521 -16.16 37.57 7.85
N ASN A 522 -14.98 36.95 7.95
CA ASN A 522 -14.79 35.77 8.77
C ASN A 522 -14.52 36.25 10.20
N ARG A 523 -15.59 36.36 10.99
CA ARG A 523 -15.59 36.99 12.31
C ARG A 523 -15.49 35.91 13.37
N PHE A 524 -14.36 35.89 14.08
CA PHE A 524 -14.25 35.19 15.36
C PHE A 524 -15.16 35.86 16.38
N ILE A 525 -15.95 35.07 17.08
CA ILE A 525 -16.86 35.49 18.14
C ILE A 525 -16.57 34.61 19.35
N CYS A 526 -16.33 35.23 20.50
CA CYS A 526 -16.38 34.54 21.78
C CYS A 526 -17.54 35.07 22.63
N ALA A 527 -18.48 34.20 22.95
CA ALA A 527 -19.59 34.48 23.86
C ALA A 527 -19.19 34.08 25.29
N SER A 528 -19.34 35.00 26.24
CA SER A 528 -19.05 34.75 27.66
C SER A 528 -20.26 34.19 28.42
N PRO A 529 -20.06 33.60 29.62
CA PRO A 529 -21.14 33.17 30.51
C PRO A 529 -22.15 34.27 30.87
N THR A 530 -21.74 35.54 30.75
CA THR A 530 -22.57 36.71 31.03
C THR A 530 -23.38 37.21 29.83
N GLY A 531 -23.23 36.56 28.67
CA GLY A 531 -23.83 36.98 27.40
C GLY A 531 -23.03 38.08 26.66
N LYS A 532 -21.94 38.58 27.23
CA LYS A 532 -21.05 39.53 26.53
C LYS A 532 -20.35 38.83 25.35
N LEU A 533 -20.36 39.47 24.18
CA LEU A 533 -19.68 39.01 22.97
C LEU A 533 -18.37 39.79 22.75
N PHE A 534 -17.31 39.06 22.41
CA PHE A 534 -16.02 39.60 21.96
C PHE A 534 -15.80 39.20 20.51
N THR A 535 -15.40 40.14 19.65
CA THR A 535 -15.32 39.90 18.21
C THR A 535 -13.98 40.28 17.61
N TYR A 536 -13.47 39.44 16.71
CA TYR A 536 -12.25 39.68 15.93
C TYR A 536 -12.50 39.32 14.46
N ASP A 537 -12.25 40.26 13.56
CA ASP A 537 -12.31 39.99 12.12
C ASP A 537 -10.95 39.48 11.64
N LYS A 538 -10.95 38.34 10.93
CA LYS A 538 -9.74 37.73 10.37
C LYS A 538 -8.94 38.77 9.60
N ARG A 539 -7.68 38.96 10.00
CA ARG A 539 -6.80 39.99 9.44
C ARG A 539 -6.21 39.55 8.11
N HIS A 540 -5.65 38.34 8.05
CA HIS A 540 -4.96 37.85 6.87
C HIS A 540 -5.85 36.89 6.10
N LEU A 541 -6.32 37.36 4.94
CA LEU A 541 -7.16 36.57 4.04
C LEU A 541 -6.30 35.65 3.16
N PHE A 542 -6.75 34.42 3.00
CA PHE A 542 -6.08 33.37 2.28
C PHE A 542 -6.24 33.53 0.76
N ARG A 543 -5.29 34.23 0.14
CA ARG A 543 -5.38 34.61 -1.29
C ARG A 543 -5.35 33.44 -2.29
N MET A 544 -4.85 32.24 -1.92
CA MET A 544 -4.77 31.13 -2.88
C MET A 544 -6.10 30.39 -3.06
N ALA A 545 -7.13 30.76 -2.28
CA ALA A 545 -8.52 30.36 -2.50
C ALA A 545 -9.41 31.60 -2.71
N ASP A 546 -8.82 32.71 -3.17
CA ASP A 546 -9.51 33.95 -3.48
C ASP A 546 -10.33 34.55 -2.32
N GLU A 547 -10.02 34.20 -1.06
CA GLU A 547 -10.77 34.69 0.13
C GLU A 547 -10.84 36.23 0.20
N HIS A 548 -9.81 36.91 -0.30
CA HIS A 548 -9.76 38.37 -0.42
C HIS A 548 -10.75 39.01 -1.41
N GLU A 549 -11.34 38.23 -2.32
CA GLU A 549 -12.38 38.69 -3.23
C GLU A 549 -13.78 38.58 -2.60
N HIS A 550 -13.93 37.68 -1.61
CA HIS A 550 -15.21 37.36 -0.97
C HIS A 550 -15.36 37.92 0.44
N TYR A 551 -14.25 38.25 1.11
CA TYR A 551 -14.19 38.71 2.50
C TYR A 551 -13.36 39.98 2.64
N SER A 552 -13.68 40.77 3.66
CA SER A 552 -12.96 41.98 4.06
C SER A 552 -12.02 41.68 5.24
N ALA A 553 -10.83 42.27 5.19
CA ALA A 553 -9.81 42.07 6.22
C ALA A 553 -10.07 42.93 7.46
N GLY A 554 -9.99 42.32 8.64
CA GLY A 554 -10.02 43.04 9.92
C GLY A 554 -8.82 43.98 10.09
N GLN A 555 -8.90 44.91 11.04
CA GLN A 555 -7.82 45.87 11.34
C GLN A 555 -7.32 45.82 12.79
N ASN A 556 -8.05 45.15 13.67
CA ASN A 556 -7.84 45.20 15.11
C ASN A 556 -7.40 43.84 15.64
N ARG A 557 -6.51 43.83 16.64
CA ARG A 557 -6.15 42.62 17.40
C ARG A 557 -7.03 42.54 18.65
N LEU A 558 -7.57 41.37 18.95
CA LEU A 558 -8.43 41.14 20.12
C LEU A 558 -7.68 40.34 21.19
N VAL A 559 -7.56 40.92 22.37
CA VAL A 559 -7.22 40.21 23.60
C VAL A 559 -8.38 40.38 24.59
N PHE A 560 -8.94 39.28 25.07
CA PHE A 560 -10.03 39.27 26.06
C PHE A 560 -9.64 38.46 27.30
N GLU A 561 -10.40 38.58 28.38
CA GLU A 561 -10.06 37.94 29.66
C GLU A 561 -11.03 36.79 29.96
N VAL A 562 -10.49 35.64 30.39
CA VAL A 562 -11.24 34.47 30.86
C VAL A 562 -10.66 34.04 32.20
N ASN A 563 -11.38 34.20 33.30
CA ASN A 563 -10.94 33.82 34.65
C ASN A 563 -9.51 34.32 34.99
N GLY A 564 -9.19 35.56 34.64
CA GLY A 564 -7.86 36.17 34.85
C GLY A 564 -6.80 35.83 33.79
N TRP A 565 -7.10 34.95 32.83
CA TRP A 565 -6.23 34.67 31.68
C TRP A 565 -6.49 35.65 30.54
N ARG A 566 -5.44 36.22 29.97
CA ARG A 566 -5.53 37.07 28.78
C ARG A 566 -5.40 36.20 27.53
N VAL A 567 -6.45 36.17 26.72
CA VAL A 567 -6.59 35.28 25.56
C VAL A 567 -6.55 36.09 24.26
N LEU A 568 -5.55 35.81 23.42
CA LEU A 568 -5.44 36.37 22.07
C LEU A 568 -6.26 35.53 21.08
N ALA A 569 -7.19 36.16 20.36
CA ALA A 569 -7.93 35.53 19.27
C ALA A 569 -7.17 35.60 17.93
N SER A 570 -7.21 34.51 17.16
CA SER A 570 -6.71 34.45 15.79
C SER A 570 -7.51 33.46 14.95
N VAL A 571 -7.49 33.63 13.62
CA VAL A 571 -8.22 32.75 12.69
C VAL A 571 -7.29 32.23 11.60
N CYS A 572 -7.12 30.91 11.55
CA CYS A 572 -6.57 30.14 10.45
C CYS A 572 -5.26 30.69 9.84
N TYR A 573 -5.38 31.46 8.75
CA TYR A 573 -4.25 31.95 7.97
C TYR A 573 -3.42 33.02 8.71
N ASP A 574 -3.98 33.66 9.73
CA ASP A 574 -3.25 34.58 10.63
C ASP A 574 -2.01 33.89 11.25
N LEU A 575 -2.06 32.57 11.46
CA LEU A 575 -0.99 31.78 12.06
C LEU A 575 0.36 31.92 11.34
N ARG A 576 0.34 32.20 10.02
CA ARG A 576 1.55 32.39 9.21
C ARG A 576 2.28 33.72 9.46
N PHE A 577 1.66 34.68 10.14
CA PHE A 577 2.17 36.04 10.27
C PHE A 577 2.64 36.31 11.71
N PRO A 578 3.89 35.93 12.08
CA PRO A 578 4.38 35.99 13.46
C PRO A 578 4.32 37.39 14.07
N VAL A 579 4.57 38.43 13.26
CA VAL A 579 4.57 39.83 13.71
C VAL A 579 3.20 40.23 14.27
N TRP A 580 2.10 39.76 13.67
CA TRP A 580 0.75 40.05 14.13
C TRP A 580 0.41 39.33 15.44
N LEU A 581 0.97 38.13 15.62
CA LEU A 581 0.73 37.28 16.79
C LEU A 581 1.73 37.50 17.92
N ARG A 582 2.66 38.45 17.76
CA ARG A 582 3.75 38.67 18.70
C ARG A 582 3.23 39.04 20.09
N ASN A 583 3.63 38.28 21.09
CA ASN A 583 3.36 38.59 22.48
C ASN A 583 4.21 39.77 22.94
N SER A 584 3.54 40.84 23.37
CA SER A 584 4.18 42.02 23.95
C SER A 584 3.95 42.07 25.47
N ASN A 585 3.93 40.88 26.08
CA ASN A 585 3.46 40.64 27.44
C ASN A 585 1.98 41.01 27.64
N ASP A 586 1.18 40.86 26.58
CA ASP A 586 -0.22 41.27 26.53
C ASP A 586 -1.20 40.10 26.57
N TYR A 587 -0.74 38.86 26.35
CA TYR A 587 -1.56 37.66 26.51
C TYR A 587 -0.80 36.47 27.12
N ASP A 588 -1.56 35.54 27.67
CA ASP A 588 -1.08 34.31 28.32
C ASP A 588 -1.41 33.05 27.48
N LEU A 589 -2.53 33.09 26.73
CA LEU A 589 -2.99 32.05 25.82
C LEU A 589 -3.32 32.65 24.44
N MET A 590 -2.91 32.00 23.37
CA MET A 590 -3.37 32.27 22.00
C MET A 590 -4.31 31.17 21.53
N VAL A 591 -5.47 31.54 20.99
CA VAL A 591 -6.41 30.60 20.36
C VAL A 591 -6.44 30.81 18.85
N CYS A 592 -6.49 29.72 18.09
CA CYS A 592 -6.53 29.73 16.63
C CYS A 592 -7.59 28.74 16.13
N VAL A 593 -8.72 29.24 15.63
CA VAL A 593 -9.76 28.41 14.98
C VAL A 593 -9.49 28.36 13.48
N ALA A 594 -9.61 27.19 12.86
CA ALA A 594 -9.05 26.97 11.53
C ALA A 594 -9.71 25.87 10.70
N ASN A 595 -9.50 25.97 9.38
CA ASN A 595 -9.80 24.95 8.37
C ASN A 595 -8.57 24.74 7.45
N TRP A 596 -7.51 24.11 7.97
CA TRP A 596 -6.33 23.72 7.18
C TRP A 596 -6.51 22.33 6.56
N PRO A 597 -6.33 22.20 5.24
CA PRO A 597 -6.49 20.91 4.56
C PRO A 597 -5.37 19.93 4.95
N ALA A 598 -5.65 18.63 4.83
CA ALA A 598 -4.71 17.54 5.11
C ALA A 598 -3.36 17.72 4.40
N ALA A 599 -3.38 18.21 3.15
CA ALA A 599 -2.18 18.53 2.38
C ALA A 599 -1.24 19.56 3.03
N ARG A 600 -1.69 20.27 4.09
CA ARG A 600 -0.93 21.31 4.80
C ARG A 600 -0.83 21.07 6.31
N GLN A 601 -1.19 19.90 6.79
CA GLN A 601 -1.19 19.54 8.20
C GLN A 601 0.19 19.74 8.85
N SER A 602 1.27 19.35 8.17
CA SER A 602 2.64 19.58 8.67
C SER A 602 2.93 21.06 8.95
N ALA A 603 2.44 21.98 8.10
CA ALA A 603 2.64 23.41 8.30
C ALA A 603 1.74 23.96 9.42
N TRP A 604 0.52 23.43 9.58
CA TRP A 604 -0.37 23.75 10.69
C TRP A 604 0.26 23.41 12.04
N ASN A 605 0.65 22.15 12.26
CA ASN A 605 1.25 21.68 13.52
C ASN A 605 2.57 22.40 13.83
N THR A 606 3.42 22.57 12.81
CA THR A 606 4.71 23.26 12.98
C THR A 606 4.51 24.71 13.42
N LEU A 607 3.55 25.42 12.84
CA LEU A 607 3.32 26.82 13.16
C LEU A 607 2.68 27.02 14.53
N LEU A 608 1.72 26.18 14.95
CA LEU A 608 1.16 26.26 16.30
C LEU A 608 2.25 26.14 17.37
N ARG A 609 3.08 25.10 17.25
CA ARG A 609 4.21 24.87 18.14
C ARG A 609 5.26 25.98 18.07
N ALA A 610 5.56 26.48 16.87
CA ALA A 610 6.47 27.61 16.72
C ALA A 610 5.94 28.87 17.40
N ARG A 611 4.62 29.12 17.36
CA ARG A 611 4.01 30.28 18.02
C ARG A 611 4.03 30.15 19.54
N SER A 612 3.91 28.95 20.10
CA SER A 612 4.01 28.78 21.55
C SER A 612 5.43 29.09 22.04
N ILE A 613 6.44 28.55 21.34
CA ILE A 613 7.86 28.77 21.63
C ILE A 613 8.24 30.24 21.44
N GLU A 614 7.91 30.84 20.28
CA GLU A 614 8.30 32.21 19.96
C GLU A 614 7.71 33.23 20.94
N ASN A 615 6.46 33.01 21.37
CA ASN A 615 5.72 33.96 22.17
C ASN A 615 5.77 33.66 23.67
N GLN A 616 6.39 32.54 24.07
CA GLN A 616 6.44 32.08 25.46
C GLN A 616 5.05 32.10 26.10
N ALA A 617 4.05 31.58 25.37
CA ALA A 617 2.64 31.57 25.76
C ALA A 617 2.00 30.24 25.39
N PHE A 618 0.91 29.88 26.06
CA PHE A 618 0.13 28.71 25.67
C PHE A 618 -0.51 28.96 24.30
N VAL A 619 -0.65 27.91 23.50
CA VAL A 619 -1.32 27.98 22.20
C VAL A 619 -2.33 26.86 22.07
N ALA A 620 -3.56 27.19 21.72
CA ALA A 620 -4.62 26.24 21.41
C ALA A 620 -5.11 26.43 19.98
N GLY A 621 -4.93 25.42 19.13
CA GLY A 621 -5.43 25.39 17.77
C GLY A 621 -6.59 24.42 17.63
N VAL A 622 -7.66 24.82 16.95
CA VAL A 622 -8.75 23.94 16.55
C VAL A 622 -8.86 23.93 15.04
N ASN A 623 -8.63 22.75 14.44
CA ASN A 623 -8.80 22.52 13.02
C ASN A 623 -9.95 21.53 12.78
N ARG A 624 -10.73 21.74 11.73
CA ARG A 624 -11.76 20.78 11.32
C ARG A 624 -11.16 19.46 10.85
N VAL A 625 -12.01 18.44 10.80
CA VAL A 625 -11.72 17.14 10.16
C VAL A 625 -12.72 16.93 9.00
N GLY A 626 -12.69 15.77 8.34
CA GLY A 626 -13.63 15.38 7.28
C GLY A 626 -13.30 15.97 5.91
N THR A 627 -14.22 15.87 4.96
CA THR A 627 -14.03 16.35 3.56
C THR A 627 -15.03 17.45 3.25
N ASP A 628 -14.61 18.60 2.73
CA ASP A 628 -15.55 19.68 2.45
C ASP A 628 -16.37 19.52 1.16
N GLY A 629 -17.33 20.44 0.93
CA GLY A 629 -18.24 20.37 -0.21
C GLY A 629 -17.55 20.60 -1.56
N ASN A 630 -16.25 20.93 -1.55
CA ASN A 630 -15.40 21.04 -2.73
C ASN A 630 -14.46 19.81 -2.86
N GLY A 631 -14.66 18.76 -2.06
CA GLY A 631 -13.82 17.56 -2.05
C GLY A 631 -12.45 17.75 -1.39
N VAL A 632 -12.25 18.81 -0.61
CA VAL A 632 -10.98 19.05 0.09
C VAL A 632 -10.96 18.26 1.39
N VAL A 633 -9.96 17.40 1.57
CA VAL A 633 -9.82 16.58 2.79
C VAL A 633 -9.12 17.38 3.89
N TYR A 634 -9.64 17.28 5.11
CA TYR A 634 -9.11 17.88 6.34
C TYR A 634 -8.80 16.77 7.35
N ALA A 635 -7.54 16.72 7.78
CA ALA A 635 -7.05 15.77 8.76
C ALA A 635 -6.72 16.50 10.06
N GLY A 636 -7.67 17.25 10.64
CA GLY A 636 -7.55 17.78 12.01
C GLY A 636 -6.19 18.42 12.33
N GLY A 637 -5.56 17.97 13.43
CA GLY A 637 -4.37 18.59 14.01
C GLY A 637 -4.71 19.61 15.09
N SER A 638 -5.90 19.54 15.67
CA SER A 638 -6.27 20.36 16.83
C SER A 638 -5.33 20.04 17.99
N GLY A 639 -4.81 21.04 18.68
CA GLY A 639 -3.80 20.79 19.71
C GLY A 639 -3.58 21.96 20.64
N ILE A 640 -3.05 21.64 21.82
CA ILE A 640 -2.74 22.55 22.92
C ILE A 640 -1.27 22.40 23.25
N TYR A 641 -0.53 23.50 23.22
CA TYR A 641 0.91 23.54 23.39
C TYR A 641 1.30 24.46 24.54
N ALA A 642 2.30 24.04 25.32
CA ALA A 642 2.91 24.83 26.37
C ALA A 642 3.87 25.90 25.81
N PRO A 643 4.25 26.92 26.61
CA PRO A 643 5.18 27.97 26.22
C PRO A 643 6.55 27.52 25.70
N ASP A 644 7.03 26.34 26.10
CA ASP A 644 8.29 25.75 25.63
C ASP A 644 8.11 24.85 24.39
N GLY A 645 6.88 24.72 23.89
CA GLY A 645 6.53 23.87 22.77
C GLY A 645 6.28 22.41 23.16
N GLU A 646 6.14 22.09 24.46
CA GLU A 646 5.60 20.79 24.88
C GLU A 646 4.15 20.65 24.38
N ILE A 647 3.81 19.45 23.90
CA ILE A 647 2.46 19.12 23.45
C ILE A 647 1.67 18.66 24.67
N LEU A 648 0.66 19.44 25.07
CA LEU A 648 -0.22 19.11 26.20
C LEU A 648 -1.39 18.23 25.76
N ALA A 649 -1.88 18.43 24.54
CA ALA A 649 -2.81 17.55 23.85
C ALA A 649 -2.77 17.80 22.34
N GLU A 650 -3.02 16.79 21.52
CA GLU A 650 -3.11 16.91 20.05
C GLU A 650 -4.03 15.80 19.51
N GLN A 651 -4.82 16.11 18.49
CA GLN A 651 -5.75 15.19 17.80
C GLN A 651 -5.59 15.36 16.30
N MET A 652 -5.34 14.27 15.58
CA MET A 652 -4.98 14.36 14.17
C MET A 652 -6.10 13.96 13.21
N GLU A 653 -7.05 13.08 13.53
CA GLU A 653 -7.81 12.41 12.44
C GLU A 653 -9.34 12.29 12.62
N HIS A 654 -9.92 12.52 13.81
CA HIS A 654 -11.37 12.37 14.03
C HIS A 654 -12.04 13.57 14.70
N ALA A 655 -13.36 13.64 14.53
CA ALA A 655 -14.22 14.58 15.22
C ALA A 655 -14.25 14.20 16.69
N ASP A 656 -13.72 15.06 17.56
CA ASP A 656 -13.52 14.73 18.96
C ASP A 656 -13.39 16.01 19.81
N ILE A 657 -13.45 15.81 21.12
CA ILE A 657 -13.39 16.83 22.17
C ILE A 657 -12.10 16.65 22.96
N ILE A 658 -11.12 17.53 22.74
CA ILE A 658 -9.87 17.56 23.51
C ILE A 658 -10.07 18.44 24.74
N THR A 659 -9.92 17.89 25.94
CA THR A 659 -10.00 18.67 27.20
C THR A 659 -8.66 18.71 27.94
N ARG A 660 -8.22 19.90 28.38
CA ARG A 660 -7.04 20.07 29.24
C ARG A 660 -7.19 21.22 30.23
N THR A 661 -6.66 21.02 31.42
CA THR A 661 -6.52 22.06 32.44
C THR A 661 -5.13 22.67 32.40
N LEU A 662 -5.03 24.00 32.18
CA LEU A 662 -3.76 24.71 32.13
C LEU A 662 -3.31 25.14 33.54
N MET A 663 -2.02 24.94 33.87
CA MET A 663 -1.48 25.19 35.22
C MET A 663 -1.49 26.68 35.62
N ASN A 664 -1.39 26.89 36.93
CA ASN A 664 -1.41 28.14 37.73
C ASN A 664 -2.77 28.69 38.19
N PHE A 665 -3.89 28.44 37.50
CA PHE A 665 -5.23 28.76 38.01
C PHE A 665 -6.35 27.79 37.59
N GLY A 666 -6.04 26.70 36.88
CA GLY A 666 -7.03 25.65 36.59
C GLY A 666 -7.96 25.95 35.41
N LEU A 667 -7.50 26.66 34.38
CA LEU A 667 -8.33 26.94 33.20
C LEU A 667 -8.62 25.64 32.45
N GLY A 668 -9.86 25.16 32.50
CA GLY A 668 -10.31 24.02 31.70
C GLY A 668 -10.61 24.44 30.26
N LEU A 669 -9.82 23.96 29.30
CA LEU A 669 -9.93 24.27 27.89
C LEU A 669 -10.46 23.05 27.12
N ILE A 670 -11.46 23.27 26.29
CA ILE A 670 -12.01 22.28 25.38
C ILE A 670 -11.85 22.73 23.93
N ALA A 671 -11.30 21.87 23.10
CA ALA A 671 -11.19 22.04 21.65
C ALA A 671 -12.02 20.97 20.93
N MET A 672 -12.99 21.40 20.12
CA MET A 672 -13.92 20.50 19.43
C MET A 672 -13.67 20.56 17.93
N ALA A 673 -13.34 19.42 17.32
CA ALA A 673 -13.24 19.29 15.86
C ALA A 673 -14.47 18.53 15.31
N CYS A 674 -14.97 18.89 14.13
CA CYS A 674 -16.07 18.18 13.46
C CYS A 674 -15.83 18.05 11.94
N GLY A 675 -16.41 17.01 11.31
CA GLY A 675 -16.21 16.54 9.93
C GLY A 675 -16.97 17.30 8.83
N GLN A 676 -17.14 16.81 7.60
CA GLN A 676 -18.34 17.16 6.81
C GLN A 676 -19.20 15.99 6.29
N ALA A 677 -20.51 16.15 6.29
CA ALA A 677 -21.43 15.31 5.51
C ALA A 677 -21.64 15.87 4.09
N ASP A 678 -21.55 14.99 3.08
CA ASP A 678 -22.08 15.23 1.73
C ASP A 678 -23.60 14.99 1.73
N GLY A 679 -24.37 16.07 1.62
CA GLY A 679 -25.82 16.04 1.45
C GLY A 679 -26.29 17.13 0.49
N PRO A 680 -27.33 16.89 -0.34
CA PRO A 680 -27.88 17.93 -1.20
C PRO A 680 -28.55 19.02 -0.33
N PRO A 681 -28.54 20.29 -0.76
CA PRO A 681 -29.14 21.38 0.00
C PRO A 681 -30.63 21.13 0.20
N ALA A 682 -31.10 21.26 1.45
CA ALA A 682 -32.51 21.16 1.79
C ALA A 682 -33.28 22.31 1.12
N SER A 683 -34.12 21.98 0.14
CA SER A 683 -35.05 22.91 -0.49
C SER A 683 -36.18 23.26 0.49
N THR A 684 -36.25 24.50 0.93
CA THR A 684 -37.40 25.05 1.67
C THR A 684 -38.47 25.57 0.71
N GLY A 685 -39.73 25.15 0.88
CA GLY A 685 -40.91 25.95 0.48
C GLY A 685 -42.03 25.23 -0.28
N ASP A 686 -43.14 24.98 0.43
CA ASP A 686 -44.47 24.60 -0.09
C ASP A 686 -45.06 25.62 -1.10
N ALA A 687 -45.64 25.12 -2.20
CA ALA A 687 -46.88 25.65 -2.80
C ALA A 687 -47.47 24.66 -3.83
N ALA A 688 -48.62 24.07 -3.51
CA ALA A 688 -49.46 23.35 -4.47
C ALA A 688 -50.19 24.31 -5.43
N THR A 689 -50.64 23.76 -6.57
CA THR A 689 -51.48 24.32 -7.66
C THR A 689 -50.82 25.29 -8.67
N THR A 690 -50.60 24.83 -9.91
CA THR A 690 -51.40 25.14 -11.13
C THR A 690 -50.88 24.33 -12.33
N LEU A 691 -51.77 23.58 -13.01
CA LEU A 691 -51.56 22.96 -14.32
C LEU A 691 -51.69 24.01 -15.43
N ALA A 692 -50.66 24.24 -16.25
CA ALA A 692 -50.79 24.57 -17.68
C ALA A 692 -49.42 24.55 -18.38
N ALA A 693 -49.42 23.94 -19.56
CA ALA A 693 -48.28 23.66 -20.41
C ALA A 693 -47.41 24.88 -20.77
N VAL A 694 -46.09 24.68 -20.64
CA VAL A 694 -45.10 25.14 -21.63
C VAL A 694 -44.19 23.93 -21.88
N GLU A 695 -44.43 23.23 -22.99
CA GLU A 695 -43.43 22.35 -23.59
C GLU A 695 -42.25 23.23 -24.03
N GLU A 696 -41.20 23.28 -23.22
CA GLU A 696 -39.85 23.53 -23.72
C GLU A 696 -39.05 22.24 -23.49
N THR A 697 -38.76 21.59 -24.62
CA THR A 697 -37.86 20.44 -24.72
C THR A 697 -36.46 20.81 -24.23
N ALA A 698 -36.19 20.65 -22.94
CA ALA A 698 -34.84 20.46 -22.43
C ALA A 698 -34.46 18.99 -22.64
N THR A 699 -34.04 18.65 -23.86
CA THR A 699 -33.28 17.42 -24.08
C THR A 699 -32.10 17.43 -23.12
N ALA A 700 -32.07 16.52 -22.15
CA ALA A 700 -30.89 16.24 -21.36
C ALA A 700 -29.72 16.03 -22.35
N GLN A 701 -28.73 16.92 -22.31
CA GLN A 701 -27.56 16.77 -23.16
C GLN A 701 -26.91 15.42 -22.82
N PRO A 702 -26.54 14.61 -23.82
CA PRO A 702 -25.83 13.37 -23.55
C PRO A 702 -24.56 13.70 -22.78
N VAL A 703 -24.41 13.09 -21.60
CA VAL A 703 -23.18 13.18 -20.79
C VAL A 703 -22.04 12.68 -21.66
N HIS A 704 -21.01 13.51 -21.85
CA HIS A 704 -19.91 13.16 -22.74
C HIS A 704 -19.19 11.92 -22.17
N PRO A 705 -18.89 10.87 -22.95
CA PRO A 705 -18.36 9.60 -22.44
C PRO A 705 -17.10 9.72 -21.57
N GLY A 706 -16.28 10.74 -21.83
CA GLY A 706 -15.06 11.02 -21.06
C GLY A 706 -15.21 11.95 -19.86
N GLU A 707 -16.39 12.51 -19.62
CA GLU A 707 -16.61 13.45 -18.50
C GLU A 707 -16.31 12.80 -17.15
N LYS A 708 -16.70 11.53 -16.98
CA LYS A 708 -16.43 10.75 -15.77
C LYS A 708 -14.94 10.48 -15.56
N THR A 709 -14.24 10.05 -16.61
CA THR A 709 -12.78 9.81 -16.54
C THR A 709 -12.02 11.10 -16.28
N TYR A 710 -12.47 12.22 -16.85
CA TYR A 710 -11.94 13.53 -16.56
C TYR A 710 -12.13 13.91 -15.07
N GLN A 711 -13.35 13.82 -14.54
CA GLN A 711 -13.67 14.18 -13.16
C GLN A 711 -12.85 13.37 -12.15
N ASN A 712 -12.70 12.05 -12.38
CA ASN A 712 -12.04 11.16 -11.44
C ASN A 712 -10.50 11.25 -11.44
N TYR A 713 -9.89 11.52 -12.59
CA TYR A 713 -8.44 11.36 -12.74
C TYR A 713 -7.71 12.58 -13.30
N CYS A 714 -8.35 13.36 -14.17
CA CYS A 714 -7.68 14.48 -14.87
C CYS A 714 -8.00 15.85 -14.25
N PHE A 715 -9.12 15.98 -13.54
CA PHE A 715 -9.68 17.23 -13.02
C PHE A 715 -8.69 18.00 -12.12
N SER A 716 -8.05 17.30 -11.19
CA SER A 716 -7.11 17.89 -10.22
C SER A 716 -5.91 18.57 -10.87
N CYS A 717 -5.52 18.15 -12.07
CA CYS A 717 -4.40 18.72 -12.83
C CYS A 717 -4.88 19.76 -13.86
N HIS A 718 -5.91 19.43 -14.64
CA HIS A 718 -6.37 20.22 -15.78
C HIS A 718 -7.38 21.32 -15.43
N THR A 719 -8.08 21.26 -14.29
CA THR A 719 -8.91 22.39 -13.84
C THR A 719 -8.06 23.57 -13.33
N PRO A 720 -7.00 23.38 -12.52
CA PRO A 720 -6.12 24.48 -12.09
C PRO A 720 -4.93 24.75 -13.03
N GLY A 721 -4.60 23.85 -13.95
CA GLY A 721 -3.40 23.97 -14.82
C GLY A 721 -2.09 23.62 -14.11
N LEU A 722 -2.13 22.65 -13.20
CA LEU A 722 -1.01 22.28 -12.33
C LEU A 722 0.21 21.81 -13.16
N SER A 723 1.42 22.20 -12.75
CA SER A 723 2.67 21.81 -13.41
C SER A 723 2.73 22.11 -14.92
N GLY A 724 1.99 23.10 -15.41
CA GLY A 724 1.94 23.49 -16.82
C GLY A 724 0.96 22.66 -17.66
N ALA A 725 0.07 21.89 -17.02
CA ALA A 725 -1.03 21.20 -17.69
C ALA A 725 -1.98 22.21 -18.36
N PRO A 726 -2.49 21.92 -19.58
CA PRO A 726 -3.42 22.81 -20.27
C PRO A 726 -4.75 22.87 -19.51
N LYS A 727 -5.20 24.08 -19.16
CA LYS A 727 -6.39 24.28 -18.36
C LYS A 727 -7.66 23.98 -19.17
N THR A 728 -8.58 23.17 -18.66
CA THR A 728 -9.86 22.89 -19.33
C THR A 728 -10.66 24.20 -19.47
N GLY A 729 -11.12 24.53 -20.68
CA GLY A 729 -11.73 25.83 -20.98
C GLY A 729 -10.78 26.89 -21.54
N ASP A 730 -9.47 26.63 -21.58
CA ASP A 730 -8.46 27.56 -22.10
C ASP A 730 -8.04 27.20 -23.54
N ALA A 731 -8.71 27.84 -24.50
CA ALA A 731 -8.44 27.67 -25.92
C ALA A 731 -6.95 27.87 -26.31
N GLN A 732 -6.26 28.87 -25.73
CA GLN A 732 -4.87 29.16 -26.08
C GLN A 732 -3.92 28.07 -25.58
N ALA A 733 -4.20 27.48 -24.42
CA ALA A 733 -3.40 26.39 -23.87
C ALA A 733 -3.59 25.08 -24.67
N TRP A 734 -4.78 24.82 -25.19
CA TRP A 734 -5.11 23.60 -25.91
C TRP A 734 -4.78 23.64 -27.41
N ALA A 735 -4.87 24.79 -28.08
CA ALA A 735 -4.62 24.94 -29.52
C ALA A 735 -3.31 24.30 -30.04
N PRO A 736 -2.11 24.55 -29.45
CA PRO A 736 -0.85 23.96 -29.95
C PRO A 736 -0.70 22.46 -29.67
N ARG A 737 -1.54 21.90 -28.79
CA ARG A 737 -1.55 20.47 -28.46
C ARG A 737 -2.52 19.73 -29.38
N ILE A 738 -3.69 20.31 -29.63
CA ILE A 738 -4.67 19.81 -30.59
C ILE A 738 -4.11 19.79 -32.01
N ALA A 739 -3.32 20.81 -32.39
CA ALA A 739 -2.64 20.86 -33.69
C ALA A 739 -1.71 19.66 -33.97
N LYS A 740 -1.35 18.88 -32.94
CA LYS A 740 -0.52 17.67 -33.07
C LYS A 740 -1.33 16.40 -33.38
N GLY A 741 -2.67 16.47 -33.34
CA GLY A 741 -3.59 15.38 -33.63
C GLY A 741 -3.95 14.53 -32.40
N ALA A 742 -5.15 13.94 -32.43
CA ALA A 742 -5.74 13.17 -31.32
C ALA A 742 -4.87 11.95 -30.93
N ASP A 743 -4.29 11.24 -31.90
CA ASP A 743 -3.46 10.05 -31.65
C ASP A 743 -2.19 10.39 -30.86
N LEU A 744 -1.55 11.53 -31.15
CA LEU A 744 -0.35 11.95 -30.43
C LEU A 744 -0.69 12.49 -29.03
N LEU A 745 -1.84 13.15 -28.88
CA LEU A 745 -2.36 13.56 -27.58
C LEU A 745 -2.64 12.36 -26.67
N LEU A 746 -3.27 11.31 -27.21
CA LEU A 746 -3.52 10.06 -26.49
C LEU A 746 -2.22 9.33 -26.15
N ALA A 747 -1.31 9.18 -27.13
CA ALA A 747 -0.01 8.55 -26.89
C ALA A 747 0.82 9.31 -25.84
N THR A 748 0.84 10.64 -25.89
CA THR A 748 1.52 11.46 -24.87
C THR A 748 0.87 11.32 -23.50
N THR A 749 -0.45 11.13 -23.45
CA THR A 749 -1.18 10.89 -22.19
C THR A 749 -0.86 9.52 -21.63
N ILE A 750 -0.81 8.47 -22.47
CA ILE A 750 -0.46 7.11 -22.06
C ILE A 750 0.99 7.03 -21.57
N GLU A 751 1.91 7.67 -22.30
CA GLU A 751 3.35 7.64 -21.99
C GLU A 751 3.74 8.61 -20.86
N GLY A 752 2.96 9.65 -20.62
CA GLY A 752 3.28 10.71 -19.66
C GLY A 752 4.36 11.67 -20.17
N ILE A 753 4.58 12.76 -19.43
CA ILE A 753 5.62 13.76 -19.69
C ILE A 753 6.42 13.98 -18.40
N PRO A 754 7.44 13.17 -18.06
CA PRO A 754 8.23 13.37 -16.85
C PRO A 754 9.03 14.68 -16.88
N PRO A 755 9.14 15.43 -15.77
CA PRO A 755 8.52 15.18 -14.46
C PRO A 755 7.09 15.76 -14.31
N ALA A 756 6.55 16.38 -15.36
CA ALA A 756 5.33 17.18 -15.31
C ALA A 756 4.02 16.38 -15.27
N MET A 757 3.97 15.21 -15.93
CA MET A 757 2.79 14.34 -15.99
C MET A 757 3.23 12.87 -15.97
N PRO A 758 2.72 12.02 -15.06
CA PRO A 758 3.02 10.60 -15.06
C PRO A 758 2.33 9.87 -16.23
N PRO A 759 2.81 8.68 -16.63
CA PRO A 759 2.12 7.83 -17.60
C PRO A 759 0.66 7.62 -17.21
N ARG A 760 -0.24 7.78 -18.18
CA ARG A 760 -1.71 7.70 -18.04
C ARG A 760 -2.33 8.73 -17.07
N GLY A 761 -1.60 9.80 -16.74
CA GLY A 761 -2.16 10.93 -15.98
C GLY A 761 -2.72 10.55 -14.60
N MET A 762 -2.10 9.59 -13.90
CA MET A 762 -2.56 8.98 -12.63
C MET A 762 -3.75 8.01 -12.75
N CYS A 763 -4.34 7.81 -13.94
CA CYS A 763 -5.33 6.75 -14.15
C CYS A 763 -4.67 5.43 -14.61
N PHE A 764 -4.11 4.68 -13.67
CA PHE A 764 -3.43 3.42 -13.98
C PHE A 764 -4.38 2.33 -14.50
N ASP A 765 -5.65 2.37 -14.08
CA ASP A 765 -6.66 1.34 -14.39
C ASP A 765 -7.58 1.70 -15.57
N CYS A 766 -7.47 2.91 -16.15
CA CYS A 766 -8.27 3.30 -17.32
C CYS A 766 -7.92 2.47 -18.56
N SER A 767 -8.88 2.20 -19.45
CA SER A 767 -8.56 1.75 -20.81
C SER A 767 -8.04 2.91 -21.67
N ASP A 768 -7.38 2.61 -22.80
CA ASP A 768 -6.96 3.65 -23.75
C ASP A 768 -8.18 4.37 -24.37
N GLU A 769 -9.32 3.69 -24.45
CA GLU A 769 -10.60 4.25 -24.90
C GLU A 769 -11.17 5.26 -23.89
N ASP A 770 -11.05 4.98 -22.58
CA ASP A 770 -11.46 5.90 -21.51
C ASP A 770 -10.58 7.16 -21.49
N LEU A 771 -9.26 7.00 -21.71
CA LEU A 771 -8.32 8.12 -21.79
C LEU A 771 -8.58 8.98 -23.03
N ALA A 772 -8.85 8.36 -24.17
CA ALA A 772 -9.22 9.07 -25.39
C ALA A 772 -10.49 9.91 -25.17
N ALA A 773 -11.54 9.29 -24.61
CA ALA A 773 -12.78 9.97 -24.31
C ALA A 773 -12.57 11.15 -23.34
N ALA A 774 -11.70 11.02 -22.34
CA ALA A 774 -11.38 12.11 -21.41
C ALA A 774 -10.67 13.29 -22.10
N ILE A 775 -9.76 13.02 -23.03
CA ILE A 775 -9.10 14.04 -23.85
C ILE A 775 -10.13 14.75 -24.71
N ASP A 776 -11.02 13.99 -25.36
CA ASP A 776 -12.09 14.54 -26.18
C ASP A 776 -12.99 15.50 -25.38
N TYR A 777 -13.34 15.11 -24.15
CA TYR A 777 -14.13 15.95 -23.24
C TYR A 777 -13.43 17.28 -22.94
N MET A 778 -12.14 17.23 -22.59
CA MET A 778 -11.36 18.42 -22.27
C MET A 778 -11.19 19.35 -23.47
N VAL A 779 -11.00 18.78 -24.66
CA VAL A 779 -10.90 19.52 -25.92
C VAL A 779 -12.24 20.18 -26.26
N GLU A 780 -13.36 19.47 -26.14
CA GLU A 780 -14.70 20.01 -26.41
C GLU A 780 -15.05 21.16 -25.45
N LYS A 781 -14.70 21.03 -24.17
CA LYS A 781 -14.91 22.08 -23.16
C LYS A 781 -14.01 23.31 -23.34
N SER A 782 -13.02 23.28 -24.25
CA SER A 782 -12.06 24.36 -24.46
C SER A 782 -12.54 25.50 -25.37
N ASN A 783 -13.80 25.49 -25.85
CA ASN A 783 -14.45 26.59 -26.58
C ASN A 783 -13.65 27.18 -27.78
N LEU A 784 -13.02 26.32 -28.58
CA LEU A 784 -12.23 26.72 -29.76
C LEU A 784 -13.12 27.12 -30.96
N SER A 785 -12.65 28.06 -31.78
CA SER A 785 -13.38 28.55 -32.97
C SER A 785 -13.33 27.56 -34.14
N GLY A 786 -14.34 27.60 -35.03
CA GLY A 786 -14.68 26.52 -35.97
C GLY A 786 -13.59 26.01 -36.93
N ASP A 787 -12.53 26.78 -37.22
CA ASP A 787 -11.41 26.34 -38.06
C ASP A 787 -10.35 25.52 -37.29
N GLU A 788 -10.21 25.72 -35.97
CA GLU A 788 -9.26 24.98 -35.12
C GLU A 788 -9.77 23.59 -34.75
N ASN A 789 -11.10 23.41 -34.76
CA ASN A 789 -11.75 22.11 -34.51
C ASN A 789 -11.57 21.10 -35.66
N MET A 790 -11.22 21.55 -36.88
CA MET A 790 -10.99 20.65 -38.02
C MET A 790 -9.69 19.83 -37.91
N ALA A 791 -8.75 20.19 -37.02
CA ALA A 791 -7.49 19.47 -36.83
C ALA A 791 -7.60 18.26 -35.85
N TYR A 792 -8.71 18.17 -35.10
CA TYR A 792 -8.95 17.15 -34.07
C TYR A 792 -9.92 16.04 -34.53
N ALA A 793 -9.84 15.58 -35.79
CA ALA A 793 -10.73 14.51 -36.26
C ALA A 793 -10.24 13.13 -35.79
N ARG A 794 -11.10 12.35 -35.09
CA ARG A 794 -10.77 10.97 -34.66
C ARG A 794 -10.60 10.05 -35.88
N PRO A 795 -9.74 9.00 -35.80
CA PRO A 795 -9.68 7.92 -36.80
C PRO A 795 -10.97 7.08 -36.80
N GLY A 796 -12.01 7.61 -37.43
CA GLY A 796 -13.35 7.02 -37.51
C GLY A 796 -14.34 7.95 -38.21
N ASP A 797 -14.19 9.26 -37.99
CA ASP A 797 -15.06 10.29 -38.56
C ASP A 797 -14.74 10.63 -40.03
N ILE A 798 -13.53 10.29 -40.49
CA ILE A 798 -13.08 10.51 -41.87
C ILE A 798 -13.73 9.52 -42.86
N VAL A 799 -14.34 8.43 -42.37
CA VAL A 799 -14.94 7.37 -43.22
C VAL A 799 -16.32 7.79 -43.78
N SER A 800 -16.97 8.83 -43.24
CA SER A 800 -18.31 9.23 -43.66
C SER A 800 -18.38 10.22 -44.84
N ARG A 801 -17.26 10.77 -45.32
CA ARG A 801 -17.27 11.89 -46.31
C ARG A 801 -16.53 11.68 -47.64
N ARG A 802 -16.14 10.46 -48.01
CA ARG A 802 -15.76 10.15 -49.41
C ARG A 802 -16.48 8.92 -49.93
N LYS A 803 -17.77 9.09 -50.25
CA LYS A 803 -18.44 8.28 -51.27
C LYS A 803 -17.74 8.51 -52.61
N GLY A 804 -17.24 7.45 -53.21
CA GLY A 804 -16.91 7.38 -54.64
C GLY A 804 -15.44 7.62 -54.99
N LEU A 805 -14.60 6.60 -54.86
CA LEU A 805 -13.69 6.17 -55.92
C LEU A 805 -13.16 4.76 -55.60
N VAL A 806 -13.51 3.79 -56.44
CA VAL A 806 -12.96 2.44 -56.42
C VAL A 806 -11.66 2.45 -57.24
N MET A 807 -10.54 2.03 -56.66
CA MET A 807 -9.42 1.43 -57.39
C MET A 807 -8.69 0.39 -56.52
N HIS A 808 -8.72 -0.86 -56.98
CA HIS A 808 -7.90 -1.97 -56.51
C HIS A 808 -6.42 -1.76 -56.81
N ARG A 809 -5.52 -2.25 -55.94
CA ARG A 809 -4.18 -2.73 -56.36
C ARG A 809 -3.77 -3.96 -55.56
N GLY A 810 -3.71 -5.09 -56.26
CA GLY A 810 -2.90 -6.24 -55.86
C GLY A 810 -1.40 -5.94 -56.02
N VAL A 811 -0.59 -6.78 -55.38
CA VAL A 811 0.88 -6.70 -55.45
C VAL A 811 1.33 -7.22 -56.82
N ALA A 812 2.05 -6.39 -57.56
CA ALA A 812 2.78 -6.81 -58.75
C ALA A 812 4.06 -7.54 -58.33
N LEU A 813 4.19 -8.82 -58.69
CA LEU A 813 5.49 -9.46 -58.79
C LEU A 813 6.15 -8.95 -60.08
N GLY A 814 7.45 -8.67 -60.03
CA GLY A 814 8.23 -7.93 -61.05
C GLY A 814 8.30 -8.52 -62.47
N ASP A 815 7.39 -9.41 -62.85
CA ASP A 815 7.24 -10.01 -64.18
C ASP A 815 5.79 -9.91 -64.74
N GLY A 816 4.91 -9.13 -64.11
CA GLY A 816 3.60 -8.79 -64.69
C GLY A 816 2.46 -9.76 -64.42
N ARG A 817 2.46 -10.48 -63.28
CA ARG A 817 1.31 -11.29 -62.82
C ARG A 817 0.83 -10.87 -61.41
N VAL A 818 -0.49 -10.91 -61.20
CA VAL A 818 -1.18 -10.59 -59.93
C VAL A 818 -2.26 -11.66 -59.66
N LEU A 819 -2.31 -12.21 -58.45
CA LEU A 819 -3.28 -13.23 -58.00
C LEU A 819 -4.17 -12.68 -56.87
N HIS A 820 -5.48 -12.89 -56.98
CA HIS A 820 -6.51 -12.63 -55.97
C HIS A 820 -7.00 -13.95 -55.37
N ASN A 821 -7.48 -13.96 -54.11
CA ASN A 821 -8.28 -15.10 -53.66
C ASN A 821 -9.43 -14.76 -52.68
N THR A 822 -10.54 -15.44 -52.94
CA THR A 822 -11.88 -15.37 -52.34
C THR A 822 -12.09 -16.57 -51.39
N PRO A 823 -13.06 -16.57 -50.45
CA PRO A 823 -13.27 -17.65 -49.48
C PRO A 823 -14.35 -18.65 -49.93
N PHE A 824 -14.31 -19.93 -49.49
CA PHE A 824 -15.49 -20.74 -49.12
C PHE A 824 -15.13 -22.18 -48.63
N ARG A 825 -15.82 -22.60 -47.54
CA ARG A 825 -16.29 -23.92 -47.04
C ARG A 825 -15.60 -25.25 -47.41
N GLY A 826 -15.53 -26.13 -46.39
CA GLY A 826 -15.96 -27.54 -46.52
C GLY A 826 -14.95 -28.61 -46.09
N GLU A 827 -15.30 -29.32 -44.99
CA GLU A 827 -15.07 -30.75 -44.69
C GLU A 827 -13.72 -31.43 -44.99
N HIS A 828 -13.08 -32.01 -43.95
CA HIS A 828 -12.95 -33.47 -43.80
C HIS A 828 -12.22 -33.86 -42.51
N VAL A 829 -12.83 -34.79 -41.79
CA VAL A 829 -12.31 -35.52 -40.63
C VAL A 829 -11.33 -36.59 -41.12
N CYS A 830 -10.15 -36.69 -40.49
CA CYS A 830 -9.38 -37.94 -40.52
C CYS A 830 -9.33 -38.59 -39.14
N SER A 831 -9.55 -39.90 -39.15
CA SER A 831 -10.06 -40.69 -38.03
C SER A 831 -8.96 -41.37 -37.21
N GLU A 832 -9.36 -41.80 -36.00
CA GLU A 832 -8.61 -42.53 -34.97
C GLU A 832 -7.87 -43.81 -35.44
N ARG A 833 -8.04 -44.20 -36.71
CA ARG A 833 -7.41 -45.35 -37.34
C ARG A 833 -6.03 -45.06 -37.94
N GLU A 834 -5.70 -43.80 -38.23
CA GLU A 834 -4.40 -43.41 -38.80
C GLU A 834 -3.32 -43.19 -37.72
N PHE A 835 -3.72 -42.91 -36.48
CA PHE A 835 -2.81 -42.79 -35.34
C PHE A 835 -2.23 -44.14 -34.87
N ARG A 836 -2.80 -45.28 -35.31
CA ARG A 836 -2.37 -46.64 -34.92
C ARG A 836 -1.34 -47.29 -35.86
N ALA A 837 -0.93 -46.66 -36.96
CA ALA A 837 0.00 -47.24 -37.93
C ALA A 837 1.40 -46.58 -37.88
N GLY A 838 2.16 -46.88 -36.82
CA GLY A 838 3.49 -46.31 -36.58
C GLY A 838 4.46 -46.42 -37.76
N ARG A 839 4.75 -45.29 -38.42
CA ARG A 839 5.87 -45.15 -39.36
C ARG A 839 6.55 -43.79 -39.18
N ARG A 840 7.78 -43.84 -38.67
CA ARG A 840 8.79 -42.77 -38.81
C ARG A 840 9.42 -42.86 -40.19
N MET A 841 9.76 -41.73 -40.79
CA MET A 841 10.78 -41.66 -41.85
C MET A 841 11.85 -40.64 -41.47
N TYR A 842 13.09 -41.13 -41.43
CA TYR A 842 14.35 -40.41 -41.25
C TYR A 842 14.95 -40.07 -42.63
N ILE A 843 15.79 -39.03 -42.70
CA ILE A 843 16.93 -38.96 -43.63
C ILE A 843 18.19 -38.52 -42.83
N SER A 844 19.29 -39.26 -43.06
CA SER A 844 20.62 -39.34 -42.40
C SER A 844 21.69 -38.39 -42.99
N SER A 845 22.59 -37.73 -42.21
CA SER A 845 23.97 -38.10 -41.73
C SER A 845 25.08 -38.18 -42.82
N PRO A 846 26.36 -37.75 -42.62
CA PRO A 846 27.34 -38.48 -41.77
C PRO A 846 28.46 -37.66 -41.05
N GLY A 847 28.96 -38.21 -39.93
CA GLY A 847 30.24 -37.85 -39.29
C GLY A 847 30.51 -38.55 -37.95
N ALA A 848 30.98 -39.81 -37.99
CA ALA A 848 31.48 -40.60 -36.85
C ALA A 848 32.81 -40.02 -36.31
N THR A 849 33.26 -40.23 -35.06
CA THR A 849 33.80 -41.46 -34.42
C THR A 849 34.21 -41.01 -32.97
N GLU A 850 34.23 -41.76 -31.85
CA GLU A 850 34.19 -43.18 -31.55
C GLU A 850 34.02 -43.42 -30.02
N ARG A 851 33.48 -44.60 -29.65
CA ARG A 851 33.58 -45.37 -28.37
C ARG A 851 32.38 -45.46 -27.40
N HIS A 852 31.36 -46.17 -27.86
CA HIS A 852 30.89 -47.50 -27.40
C HIS A 852 31.05 -47.99 -25.93
N ARG A 853 29.88 -48.42 -25.41
CA ARG A 853 29.53 -49.72 -24.76
C ARG A 853 29.85 -49.96 -23.27
N MET A 854 28.79 -50.12 -22.45
CA MET A 854 28.35 -51.41 -21.85
C MET A 854 27.00 -51.18 -21.11
N LEU A 855 25.86 -51.57 -21.70
CA LEU A 855 25.02 -52.74 -21.38
C LEU A 855 24.37 -52.79 -19.98
N SER A 856 23.05 -52.72 -20.06
CA SER A 856 21.99 -53.14 -19.14
C SER A 856 22.09 -54.57 -18.61
N ARG A 857 21.64 -54.77 -17.36
CA ARG A 857 21.01 -56.02 -16.83
C ARG A 857 20.26 -55.69 -15.53
N VAL A 858 18.93 -55.57 -15.59
CA VAL A 858 17.91 -56.59 -15.27
C VAL A 858 17.55 -56.68 -13.77
N HIS A 859 16.27 -56.33 -13.58
CA HIS A 859 15.34 -56.42 -12.47
C HIS A 859 15.16 -57.83 -11.87
N THR A 860 15.06 -57.94 -10.53
CA THR A 860 14.22 -58.92 -9.77
C THR A 860 14.27 -58.54 -8.27
N HIS A 861 13.23 -57.94 -7.70
CA HIS A 861 12.15 -58.55 -6.88
C HIS A 861 12.57 -59.06 -5.49
N LEU A 862 11.98 -58.47 -4.44
CA LEU A 862 11.48 -59.20 -3.26
C LEU A 862 10.42 -58.33 -2.53
N ASP A 863 9.17 -58.77 -2.66
CA ASP A 863 8.06 -58.53 -1.76
C ASP A 863 8.33 -59.15 -0.37
N SER A 864 7.83 -58.50 0.68
CA SER A 864 6.90 -59.06 1.69
C SER A 864 7.19 -58.62 3.14
N GLY A 865 6.15 -58.10 3.79
CA GLY A 865 5.81 -58.53 5.15
C GLY A 865 6.12 -57.60 6.34
N ARG A 866 5.14 -56.74 6.66
CA ARG A 866 4.62 -56.39 8.01
C ARG A 866 5.58 -55.96 9.14
N GLY A 867 5.24 -54.82 9.76
CA GLY A 867 5.51 -54.56 11.18
C GLY A 867 5.38 -53.09 11.59
N TYR A 868 4.23 -52.70 12.12
CA TYR A 868 4.01 -51.43 12.83
C TYR A 868 4.48 -51.51 14.29
N ASN A 869 4.61 -50.33 14.90
CA ASN A 869 4.74 -49.95 16.33
C ASN A 869 6.16 -49.74 16.85
N LEU A 870 6.45 -48.83 17.77
CA LEU A 870 5.83 -47.61 18.35
C LEU A 870 6.91 -47.10 19.35
N LEU A 871 6.99 -45.79 19.55
CA LEU A 871 7.31 -45.12 20.82
C LEU A 871 8.72 -45.21 21.45
N THR A 872 9.27 -44.00 21.62
CA THR A 872 9.59 -43.33 22.92
C THR A 872 11.03 -43.15 23.40
N ASN A 873 11.19 -41.91 23.90
CA ASN A 873 11.99 -41.39 25.01
C ASN A 873 13.44 -40.97 24.73
N ASN A 874 13.75 -39.67 24.87
CA ASN A 874 14.06 -38.97 26.14
C ASN A 874 15.28 -39.57 26.82
N CYS A 875 16.37 -38.80 26.89
CA CYS A 875 16.82 -38.16 28.14
C CYS A 875 18.21 -37.54 27.97
N GLU A 876 18.36 -36.39 28.62
CA GLU A 876 19.61 -35.85 29.14
C GLU A 876 20.46 -36.93 29.83
N HIS A 877 21.79 -36.77 29.87
CA HIS A 877 22.55 -36.83 31.14
C HIS A 877 24.08 -36.70 30.96
N THR A 878 24.62 -35.74 31.73
CA THR A 878 25.75 -35.89 32.67
C THR A 878 27.18 -36.09 32.17
N VAL A 879 28.01 -35.12 32.56
CA VAL A 879 29.47 -35.14 32.64
C VAL A 879 29.97 -36.24 33.60
N THR A 880 30.85 -37.13 33.12
CA THR A 880 31.79 -37.85 34.00
C THR A 880 33.12 -38.14 33.29
N ARG A 881 34.22 -37.73 33.94
CA ARG A 881 35.62 -38.08 33.63
C ARG A 881 35.89 -39.57 33.88
N ALA A 882 36.66 -40.23 33.00
CA ALA A 882 37.62 -41.27 33.37
C ALA A 882 38.65 -41.49 32.24
N THR A 883 39.83 -41.95 32.65
CA THR A 883 41.15 -41.87 32.02
C THR A 883 41.64 -43.17 31.37
N SER A 884 42.69 -43.02 30.54
CA SER A 884 43.85 -43.92 30.31
C SER A 884 43.79 -45.04 29.25
N GLY A 885 44.88 -45.13 28.46
CA GLY A 885 45.41 -46.40 27.94
C GLY A 885 45.91 -46.43 26.48
N ASP A 886 47.18 -46.04 26.27
CA ASP A 886 48.20 -46.49 25.28
C ASP A 886 47.78 -46.99 23.87
N ALA A 887 48.16 -46.33 22.76
CA ALA A 887 49.51 -46.14 22.15
C ALA A 887 50.09 -47.36 21.41
N ARG A 888 50.18 -47.27 20.06
CA ARG A 888 51.42 -47.36 19.23
C ARG A 888 51.12 -47.63 17.74
N SER A 889 51.31 -46.63 16.88
CA SER A 889 52.35 -46.67 15.83
C SER A 889 52.61 -45.25 15.25
N PRO A 890 53.87 -44.85 15.01
CA PRO A 890 54.23 -43.50 14.58
C PRO A 890 54.69 -43.47 13.11
N GLN A 891 54.18 -42.50 12.33
CA GLN A 891 54.93 -41.68 11.36
C GLN A 891 53.95 -40.86 10.50
N LEU A 892 53.69 -39.61 10.91
CA LEU A 892 53.52 -38.43 10.07
C LEU A 892 53.40 -37.21 10.99
N HIS A 893 54.55 -36.64 11.37
CA HIS A 893 54.59 -35.31 11.95
C HIS A 893 54.75 -34.28 10.84
N SER A 894 53.73 -33.44 10.66
CA SER A 894 53.89 -32.09 10.14
C SER A 894 52.63 -31.26 10.38
N TRP A 895 52.68 -30.49 11.48
CA TRP A 895 51.98 -29.23 11.78
C TRP A 895 50.54 -29.27 12.34
N VAL A 896 50.53 -29.18 13.67
CA VAL A 896 49.54 -28.59 14.58
C VAL A 896 48.79 -27.41 13.95
N LEU A 897 47.45 -27.46 13.96
CA LEU A 897 46.49 -26.34 14.11
C LEU A 897 45.07 -26.90 13.86
N GLY A 898 44.41 -27.44 14.89
CA GLY A 898 43.11 -28.11 14.71
C GLY A 898 42.14 -28.05 15.90
N GLY A 899 42.43 -27.23 16.91
CA GLY A 899 41.53 -27.00 18.05
C GLY A 899 40.48 -25.90 17.83
N GLY A 900 40.61 -25.08 16.78
CA GLY A 900 39.74 -23.92 16.55
C GLY A 900 38.48 -24.20 15.70
N PHE A 901 38.49 -25.27 14.90
CA PHE A 901 37.45 -25.45 13.87
C PHE A 901 36.11 -25.91 14.46
N ALA A 902 36.11 -26.76 15.50
CA ALA A 902 34.88 -27.22 16.13
C ALA A 902 34.21 -26.13 16.99
N ALA A 903 34.99 -25.26 17.65
CA ALA A 903 34.45 -24.17 18.46
C ALA A 903 33.84 -23.05 17.60
N ALA A 904 34.45 -22.71 16.46
CA ALA A 904 33.94 -21.70 15.54
C ALA A 904 32.63 -22.13 14.86
N THR A 905 32.49 -23.41 14.49
CA THR A 905 31.24 -23.93 13.91
C THR A 905 30.12 -24.01 14.96
N PHE A 906 30.44 -24.23 16.24
CA PHE A 906 29.46 -24.27 17.33
C PHE A 906 29.00 -22.88 17.80
N ALA A 907 29.84 -21.85 17.67
CA ALA A 907 29.47 -20.47 18.00
C ALA A 907 28.61 -19.79 16.92
N LEU A 908 28.87 -20.06 15.63
CA LEU A 908 28.16 -19.43 14.51
C LEU A 908 26.75 -19.99 14.28
N THR A 909 26.42 -21.17 14.81
CA THR A 909 25.11 -21.82 14.63
C THR A 909 24.08 -21.42 15.69
N ARG A 910 24.47 -20.75 16.79
CA ARG A 910 23.54 -20.29 17.84
C ARG A 910 23.05 -18.85 17.70
N HIS A 911 23.66 -18.01 16.86
CA HIS A 911 23.28 -16.60 16.75
C HIS A 911 23.42 -16.07 15.30
N PRO A 912 22.39 -16.15 14.45
CA PRO A 912 22.34 -15.39 13.20
C PRO A 912 22.51 -13.87 13.43
N MET A 913 22.16 -13.39 14.63
CA MET A 913 22.43 -12.01 15.08
C MET A 913 23.92 -11.68 15.24
N ALA A 914 24.81 -12.65 15.52
CA ALA A 914 26.24 -12.37 15.70
C ALA A 914 26.95 -12.06 14.37
N ALA A 915 26.56 -12.73 13.29
CA ALA A 915 27.08 -12.46 11.95
C ALA A 915 26.55 -11.13 11.38
N ALA A 916 25.27 -10.82 11.60
CA ALA A 916 24.67 -9.55 11.24
C ALA A 916 25.23 -8.38 12.07
N ALA A 917 25.46 -8.58 13.36
CA ALA A 917 26.12 -7.61 14.23
C ALA A 917 27.58 -7.39 13.81
N ALA A 918 28.37 -8.44 13.58
CA ALA A 918 29.76 -8.30 13.09
C ALA A 918 29.83 -7.52 11.76
N TYR A 919 28.89 -7.73 10.85
CA TYR A 919 28.79 -7.02 9.58
C TYR A 919 28.37 -5.55 9.74
N ALA A 920 27.30 -5.26 10.47
CA ALA A 920 26.78 -3.90 10.66
C ALA A 920 27.79 -3.02 11.41
N VAL A 921 28.41 -3.59 12.44
CA VAL A 921 29.41 -2.95 13.29
C VAL A 921 30.72 -2.77 12.52
N GLY A 922 31.23 -3.81 11.86
CA GLY A 922 32.48 -3.73 11.09
C GLY A 922 32.43 -2.69 9.97
N ARG A 923 31.35 -2.66 9.19
CA ARG A 923 31.19 -1.70 8.07
C ARG A 923 31.14 -0.26 8.57
N LYS A 924 30.33 0.03 9.60
CA LYS A 924 30.14 1.39 10.13
C LYS A 924 31.34 1.91 10.93
N LEU A 925 32.08 1.04 11.62
CA LEU A 925 33.36 1.42 12.24
C LEU A 925 34.45 1.71 11.20
N THR A 926 34.48 0.97 10.08
CA THR A 926 35.44 1.22 9.00
C THR A 926 35.14 2.54 8.26
N GLU A 927 33.85 2.85 8.05
CA GLU A 927 33.38 4.09 7.41
C GLU A 927 33.61 5.33 8.29
N HIS A 928 33.27 5.26 9.58
CA HIS A 928 33.26 6.45 10.45
C HIS A 928 34.52 6.62 11.30
N LYS A 929 35.32 5.56 11.48
CA LYS A 929 36.53 5.51 12.35
C LYS A 929 36.31 6.08 13.76
N HIS A 930 35.06 6.11 14.22
CA HIS A 930 34.61 6.75 15.45
C HIS A 930 33.39 6.02 16.03
N PHE A 931 33.50 5.55 17.28
CA PHE A 931 32.47 4.74 17.93
C PHE A 931 31.10 5.43 18.04
N GLY A 932 31.07 6.71 18.42
CA GLY A 932 29.81 7.44 18.56
C GLY A 932 29.05 7.61 17.25
N ARG A 933 29.77 7.85 16.14
CA ARG A 933 29.15 8.00 14.81
C ARG A 933 28.75 6.65 14.24
N ALA A 934 29.54 5.61 14.51
CA ALA A 934 29.16 4.24 14.16
C ALA A 934 27.91 3.79 14.93
N ALA A 935 27.78 4.17 16.21
CA ALA A 935 26.59 3.89 17.02
C ALA A 935 25.36 4.64 16.51
N GLU A 936 25.51 5.93 16.20
CA GLU A 936 24.47 6.77 15.59
C GLU A 936 24.03 6.23 14.21
N ALA A 937 24.98 5.86 13.36
CA ALA A 937 24.70 5.23 12.05
C ALA A 937 24.11 3.81 12.17
N CYS A 938 24.23 3.17 13.33
CA CYS A 938 23.59 1.92 13.69
C CYS A 938 22.31 2.13 14.52
N PHE A 939 21.88 3.38 14.76
CA PHE A 939 20.71 3.75 15.55
C PHE A 939 20.70 3.17 16.98
N VAL A 940 21.87 3.03 17.59
CA VAL A 940 22.03 2.54 18.98
C VAL A 940 22.88 3.50 19.79
N SER A 941 22.74 3.43 21.12
CA SER A 941 23.63 4.19 22.00
C SER A 941 25.08 3.66 21.91
N GLN A 942 26.07 4.55 22.04
CA GLN A 942 27.48 4.14 22.06
C GLN A 942 27.81 3.07 23.13
N PRO A 943 27.24 3.12 24.35
CA PRO A 943 27.36 2.03 25.33
C PRO A 943 26.78 0.69 24.84
N THR A 944 25.63 0.70 24.17
CA THR A 944 25.00 -0.51 23.60
C THR A 944 25.90 -1.15 22.55
N LEU A 945 26.41 -0.36 21.61
CA LEU A 945 27.33 -0.82 20.57
C LEU A 945 28.62 -1.40 21.17
N SER A 946 29.19 -0.71 22.17
CA SER A 946 30.42 -1.15 22.85
C SER A 946 30.23 -2.46 23.61
N THR A 947 29.06 -2.65 24.23
CA THR A 947 28.73 -3.86 25.01
C THR A 947 28.52 -5.06 24.10
N GLN A 948 27.86 -4.88 22.94
CA GLN A 948 27.67 -5.96 21.96
C GLN A 948 28.99 -6.39 21.33
N LEU A 949 29.87 -5.44 21.01
CA LEU A 949 31.22 -5.73 20.52
C LEU A 949 32.05 -6.51 21.53
N LYS A 950 32.03 -6.08 22.79
CA LYS A 950 32.74 -6.79 23.85
C LYS A 950 32.22 -8.22 24.01
N LYS A 951 30.89 -8.42 23.99
CA LYS A 951 30.30 -9.77 24.01
C LYS A 951 30.72 -10.61 22.81
N LEU A 952 30.85 -10.01 21.62
CA LEU A 952 31.29 -10.70 20.41
C LEU A 952 32.77 -11.10 20.50
N GLU A 953 33.64 -10.19 20.96
CA GLU A 953 35.07 -10.46 21.22
C GLU A 953 35.25 -11.56 22.28
N GLU A 954 34.46 -11.54 23.36
CA GLU A 954 34.42 -12.58 24.41
C GLU A 954 33.92 -13.92 23.88
N THR A 955 32.94 -13.93 22.96
CA THR A 955 32.38 -15.15 22.38
C THR A 955 33.33 -15.80 21.38
N LEU A 956 34.06 -14.98 20.61
CA LEU A 956 35.02 -15.45 19.61
C LEU A 956 36.43 -15.66 20.18
N ASP A 957 36.66 -15.24 21.44
CA ASP A 957 37.96 -15.24 22.12
C ASP A 957 39.07 -14.57 21.29
N VAL A 958 38.71 -13.48 20.59
CA VAL A 958 39.59 -12.74 19.68
C VAL A 958 39.25 -11.25 19.75
N THR A 959 40.27 -10.41 19.90
CA THR A 959 40.12 -8.95 19.79
C THR A 959 39.87 -8.55 18.35
N LEU A 960 38.70 -7.97 18.06
CA LEU A 960 38.29 -7.53 16.74
C LEU A 960 38.61 -6.06 16.49
N ILE A 961 38.76 -5.26 17.56
CA ILE A 961 38.98 -3.82 17.49
C ILE A 961 40.21 -3.39 18.30
N GLU A 962 41.11 -2.66 17.66
CA GLU A 962 42.22 -1.99 18.31
C GLU A 962 41.86 -0.54 18.64
N ARG A 963 42.12 -0.13 19.88
CA ARG A 963 41.79 1.21 20.40
C ARG A 963 43.06 1.99 20.68
N THR A 964 43.20 3.15 20.06
CA THR A 964 44.18 4.17 20.44
C THR A 964 43.47 5.41 20.98
N ASN A 965 44.18 6.32 21.64
CA ASN A 965 43.60 7.54 22.20
C ASN A 965 43.00 8.52 21.17
N ARG A 966 43.11 8.24 19.86
CA ARG A 966 42.61 9.10 18.78
C ARG A 966 41.86 8.39 17.66
N GLN A 967 42.00 7.07 17.50
CA GLN A 967 41.36 6.31 16.43
C GLN A 967 40.98 4.90 16.87
N VAL A 968 39.91 4.41 16.26
CA VAL A 968 39.38 3.06 16.41
C VAL A 968 39.59 2.35 15.07
N MET A 969 40.29 1.23 15.09
CA MET A 969 40.61 0.45 13.90
C MET A 969 40.21 -1.02 14.10
N LEU A 970 39.91 -1.72 13.01
CA LEU A 970 39.78 -3.18 13.07
C LEU A 970 41.17 -3.78 13.29
N SER A 971 41.24 -4.82 14.12
CA SER A 971 42.44 -5.66 14.19
C SER A 971 42.57 -6.49 12.90
N PRO A 972 43.74 -7.06 12.57
CA PRO A 972 43.88 -7.96 11.42
C PRO A 972 42.89 -9.14 11.44
N ALA A 973 42.56 -9.65 12.64
CA ALA A 973 41.55 -10.69 12.80
C ALA A 973 40.12 -10.14 12.60
N GLY A 974 39.86 -8.92 13.09
CA GLY A 974 38.62 -8.19 12.85
C GLY A 974 38.35 -7.95 11.36
N GLU A 975 39.37 -7.57 10.58
CA GLU A 975 39.27 -7.41 9.13
C GLU A 975 38.90 -8.72 8.43
N GLN A 976 39.56 -9.83 8.77
CA GLN A 976 39.27 -11.14 8.19
C GLN A 976 37.87 -11.66 8.54
N ILE A 977 37.45 -11.47 9.78
CA ILE A 977 36.11 -11.90 10.25
C ILE A 977 35.02 -11.08 9.57
N VAL A 978 35.22 -9.76 9.41
CA VAL A 978 34.28 -8.90 8.67
C VAL A 978 34.19 -9.33 7.20
N GLN A 979 35.31 -9.61 6.54
CA GLN A 979 35.32 -10.12 5.16
C GLN A 979 34.59 -11.47 5.03
N GLN A 980 34.78 -12.36 5.98
CA GLN A 980 34.10 -13.66 5.99
C GLN A 980 32.60 -13.53 6.28
N ALA A 981 32.19 -12.67 7.22
CA ALA A 981 30.79 -12.37 7.50
C ALA A 981 30.08 -11.75 6.28
N GLN A 982 30.77 -10.87 5.56
CA GLN A 982 30.29 -10.33 4.27
C GLN A 982 30.07 -11.44 3.25
N LYS A 983 30.94 -12.46 3.19
CA LYS A 983 30.78 -13.59 2.27
C LYS A 983 29.58 -14.45 2.65
N ILE A 984 29.40 -14.76 3.93
CA ILE A 984 28.28 -15.58 4.45
C ILE A 984 26.93 -14.91 4.19
N LEU A 985 26.79 -13.62 4.51
CA LEU A 985 25.54 -12.88 4.27
C LEU A 985 25.18 -12.81 2.78
N ARG A 986 26.20 -12.75 1.90
CA ARG A 986 25.98 -12.83 0.45
C ARG A 986 25.51 -14.20 0.00
N GLU A 987 26.08 -15.29 0.51
CA GLU A 987 25.60 -16.66 0.20
C GLU A 987 24.16 -16.88 0.69
N VAL A 988 23.78 -16.30 1.83
CA VAL A 988 22.39 -16.34 2.33
C VAL A 988 21.43 -15.58 1.40
N ASN A 989 21.84 -14.42 0.89
CA ASN A 989 21.05 -13.69 -0.11
C ASN A 989 20.96 -14.47 -1.43
N THR A 990 22.06 -15.08 -1.88
CA THR A 990 22.08 -15.98 -3.05
C THR A 990 21.10 -17.14 -2.87
N LEU A 991 21.07 -17.79 -1.70
CA LEU A 991 20.11 -18.86 -1.37
C LEU A 991 18.66 -18.39 -1.44
N THR A 992 18.39 -17.16 -0.97
CA THR A 992 17.05 -16.56 -1.02
C THR A 992 16.63 -16.31 -2.47
N SER A 993 17.51 -15.73 -3.29
CA SER A 993 17.27 -15.54 -4.72
C SER A 993 17.15 -16.85 -5.50
N MET A 994 17.88 -17.90 -5.12
CA MET A 994 17.73 -19.25 -5.70
C MET A 994 16.36 -19.87 -5.40
N ALA A 995 15.78 -19.61 -4.22
CA ALA A 995 14.44 -20.08 -3.86
C ALA A 995 13.34 -19.33 -4.62
N GLU A 996 13.53 -18.03 -4.89
CA GLU A 996 12.63 -17.21 -5.70
C GLU A 996 12.67 -17.59 -7.20
N GLN A 997 13.87 -17.93 -7.70
CA GLN A 997 14.11 -18.36 -9.09
C GLN A 997 13.45 -19.69 -9.48
N TYR A 998 12.97 -20.49 -8.51
CA TYR A 998 12.20 -21.72 -8.79
C TYR A 998 10.78 -21.44 -9.32
N ARG A 999 10.26 -20.21 -9.14
CA ARG A 999 8.93 -19.79 -9.64
C ARG A 999 9.01 -18.93 -10.90
N ASP A 1000 10.08 -18.16 -11.08
CA ASP A 1000 10.36 -17.35 -12.28
C ASP A 1000 11.88 -17.35 -12.60
N PRO A 1001 12.34 -18.18 -13.56
CA PRO A 1001 13.78 -18.35 -13.87
C PRO A 1001 14.46 -17.17 -14.56
N LEU A 1002 13.75 -16.07 -14.84
CA LEU A 1002 14.27 -14.85 -15.49
C LEU A 1002 13.96 -13.57 -14.70
N GLY A 1003 13.33 -13.69 -13.53
CA GLY A 1003 13.09 -12.61 -12.58
C GLY A 1003 14.16 -12.51 -11.50
N GLY A 1004 14.35 -11.31 -10.95
CA GLY A 1004 15.30 -11.05 -9.85
C GLY A 1004 16.13 -9.77 -10.02
N ASP A 1005 16.98 -9.49 -9.05
CA ASP A 1005 17.91 -8.35 -9.08
C ASP A 1005 19.17 -8.68 -9.90
N PHE A 1006 19.59 -7.79 -10.81
CA PHE A 1006 20.85 -7.91 -11.57
C PHE A 1006 21.67 -6.62 -11.47
N ARG A 1007 22.89 -6.68 -10.96
CA ARG A 1007 23.73 -5.51 -10.66
C ARG A 1007 24.81 -5.34 -11.74
N LEU A 1008 24.67 -4.30 -12.55
CA LEU A 1008 25.54 -4.03 -13.70
C LEU A 1008 26.35 -2.75 -13.50
N GLY A 1009 27.67 -2.86 -13.56
CA GLY A 1009 28.58 -1.72 -13.62
C GLY A 1009 28.81 -1.22 -15.03
N ILE A 1010 29.02 0.08 -15.22
CA ILE A 1010 29.40 0.64 -16.53
C ILE A 1010 30.27 1.88 -16.37
N ILE A 1011 31.22 2.09 -17.29
CA ILE A 1011 32.05 3.30 -17.27
C ILE A 1011 31.30 4.54 -17.78
N PRO A 1012 31.52 5.73 -17.19
CA PRO A 1012 30.88 6.99 -17.58
C PRO A 1012 31.02 7.37 -19.05
N THR A 1013 32.08 6.92 -19.70
CA THR A 1013 32.34 7.27 -21.10
C THR A 1013 31.42 6.53 -22.06
N ILE A 1014 30.82 5.41 -21.65
CA ILE A 1014 29.97 4.55 -22.49
C ILE A 1014 28.50 4.65 -22.05
N ALA A 1015 28.27 4.77 -20.74
CA ALA A 1015 26.94 4.75 -20.14
C ALA A 1015 25.91 5.69 -20.82
N PRO A 1016 26.22 6.97 -21.09
CA PRO A 1016 25.23 7.91 -21.60
C PRO A 1016 24.68 7.59 -23.00
N TYR A 1017 25.45 6.89 -23.84
CA TYR A 1017 25.03 6.57 -25.21
C TYR A 1017 24.66 5.09 -25.40
N LEU A 1018 25.17 4.19 -24.56
CA LEU A 1018 24.88 2.76 -24.64
C LEU A 1018 23.63 2.39 -23.86
N LEU A 1019 23.49 2.87 -22.61
CA LEU A 1019 22.35 2.53 -21.75
C LEU A 1019 20.99 2.84 -22.41
N PRO A 1020 20.77 4.01 -23.04
CA PRO A 1020 19.49 4.27 -23.69
C PRO A 1020 19.13 3.27 -24.79
N LYS A 1021 20.14 2.69 -25.46
CA LYS A 1021 19.95 1.71 -26.54
C LYS A 1021 19.62 0.31 -26.02
N ILE A 1022 20.16 -0.08 -24.87
CA ILE A 1022 20.00 -1.43 -24.32
C ILE A 1022 18.89 -1.55 -23.27
N LEU A 1023 18.60 -0.49 -22.51
CA LEU A 1023 17.66 -0.54 -21.39
C LEU A 1023 16.21 -0.78 -21.82
N SER A 1024 15.77 -0.14 -22.91
CA SER A 1024 14.40 -0.32 -23.42
C SER A 1024 14.16 -1.73 -23.98
N PRO A 1025 15.05 -2.29 -24.83
CA PRO A 1025 14.96 -3.69 -25.24
C PRO A 1025 15.08 -4.68 -24.07
N MET A 1026 15.98 -4.46 -23.11
CA MET A 1026 16.12 -5.34 -21.94
C MET A 1026 14.88 -5.37 -21.04
N ARG A 1027 14.28 -4.20 -20.75
CA ARG A 1027 13.03 -4.13 -19.96
C ARG A 1027 11.86 -4.82 -20.64
N ARG A 1028 11.81 -4.80 -21.99
CA ARG A 1028 10.78 -5.53 -22.76
C ARG A 1028 11.02 -7.04 -22.75
N ALA A 1029 12.27 -7.46 -22.90
CA ALA A 1029 12.63 -8.88 -22.93
C ALA A 1029 12.51 -9.54 -21.54
N PHE A 1030 12.82 -8.80 -20.47
CA PHE A 1030 12.81 -9.29 -19.08
C PHE A 1030 12.07 -8.32 -18.14
N PRO A 1031 10.72 -8.29 -18.16
CA PRO A 1031 9.92 -7.30 -17.42
C PRO A 1031 10.00 -7.46 -15.89
N ASN A 1032 10.33 -8.65 -15.39
CA ASN A 1032 10.49 -8.94 -13.97
C ASN A 1032 11.96 -8.83 -13.49
N LEU A 1033 12.89 -8.40 -14.37
CA LEU A 1033 14.30 -8.19 -14.03
C LEU A 1033 14.49 -6.78 -13.43
N ARG A 1034 14.93 -6.71 -12.19
CA ARG A 1034 15.28 -5.48 -11.49
C ARG A 1034 16.75 -5.15 -11.71
N LEU A 1035 17.01 -4.34 -12.73
CA LEU A 1035 18.36 -3.92 -13.07
C LEU A 1035 18.86 -2.78 -12.15
N GLN A 1036 19.95 -3.04 -11.42
CA GLN A 1036 20.65 -2.03 -10.62
C GLN A 1036 21.91 -1.59 -11.36
N LEU A 1037 22.00 -0.30 -11.71
CA LEU A 1037 23.11 0.26 -12.48
C LEU A 1037 24.07 0.99 -11.55
N THR A 1038 25.37 0.73 -11.72
CA THR A 1038 26.43 1.49 -11.05
C THR A 1038 27.37 2.08 -12.10
N GLU A 1039 27.43 3.41 -12.16
CA GLU A 1039 28.39 4.10 -13.00
C GLU A 1039 29.68 4.37 -12.20
N GLY A 1040 30.86 4.08 -12.77
CA GLY A 1040 32.12 4.32 -12.07
C GLY A 1040 33.36 4.10 -12.92
N GLN A 1041 34.52 4.56 -12.44
CA GLN A 1041 35.80 4.37 -13.13
C GLN A 1041 36.16 2.88 -13.22
N THR A 1042 36.89 2.49 -14.26
CA THR A 1042 37.34 1.10 -14.51
C THR A 1042 37.89 0.43 -13.25
N SER A 1043 38.82 1.07 -12.54
CA SER A 1043 39.44 0.52 -11.33
C SER A 1043 38.45 0.27 -10.18
N GLN A 1044 37.41 1.11 -10.07
CA GLN A 1044 36.37 1.01 -9.05
C GLN A 1044 35.39 -0.12 -9.38
N ILE A 1045 34.81 -0.14 -10.59
CA ILE A 1045 33.80 -1.13 -10.95
C ILE A 1045 34.40 -2.53 -11.09
N THR A 1046 35.65 -2.67 -11.54
CA THR A 1046 36.35 -3.97 -11.53
C THR A 1046 36.63 -4.46 -10.11
N ARG A 1047 36.92 -3.55 -9.17
CA ARG A 1047 37.05 -3.91 -7.74
C ARG A 1047 35.72 -4.38 -7.17
N MET A 1048 34.63 -3.66 -7.43
CA MET A 1048 33.28 -4.02 -7.02
C MET A 1048 32.84 -5.36 -7.62
N LEU A 1049 33.16 -5.64 -8.89
CA LEU A 1049 32.94 -6.94 -9.53
C LEU A 1049 33.69 -8.05 -8.80
N LYS A 1050 35.00 -7.87 -8.54
CA LYS A 1050 35.81 -8.83 -7.77
C LYS A 1050 35.31 -9.01 -6.35
N GLN A 1051 34.75 -7.97 -5.74
CA GLN A 1051 34.16 -8.01 -4.41
C GLN A 1051 32.75 -8.61 -4.41
N GLY A 1052 32.13 -8.87 -5.57
CA GLY A 1052 30.77 -9.42 -5.69
C GLY A 1052 29.66 -8.41 -5.40
N ASP A 1053 30.00 -7.12 -5.38
CA ASP A 1053 29.05 -6.01 -5.27
C ASP A 1053 28.33 -5.77 -6.60
N LEU A 1054 28.96 -6.17 -7.71
CA LEU A 1054 28.40 -6.19 -9.06
C LEU A 1054 28.44 -7.61 -9.62
N ASP A 1055 27.46 -7.94 -10.46
CA ASP A 1055 27.34 -9.24 -11.12
C ASP A 1055 28.05 -9.24 -12.49
N ALA A 1056 28.05 -8.09 -13.19
CA ALA A 1056 28.80 -7.86 -14.42
C ALA A 1056 29.23 -6.38 -14.55
N VAL A 1057 30.23 -6.09 -15.40
CA VAL A 1057 30.59 -4.70 -15.75
C VAL A 1057 30.81 -4.50 -17.25
N ILE A 1058 30.49 -3.33 -17.80
CA ILE A 1058 30.75 -2.93 -19.19
C ILE A 1058 31.83 -1.84 -19.21
N LEU A 1059 32.93 -2.13 -19.91
CA LEU A 1059 34.09 -1.24 -19.95
C LEU A 1059 34.94 -1.43 -21.22
N ALA A 1060 36.02 -0.67 -21.33
CA ALA A 1060 37.01 -0.77 -22.40
C ALA A 1060 38.01 -1.93 -22.18
N LEU A 1061 38.16 -2.80 -23.17
CA LEU A 1061 39.10 -3.92 -23.19
C LEU A 1061 40.43 -3.52 -23.88
N PRO A 1062 41.54 -4.23 -23.60
CA PRO A 1062 41.66 -5.43 -22.74
C PRO A 1062 41.82 -5.11 -21.25
N LEU A 1063 41.30 -5.98 -20.38
CA LEU A 1063 41.64 -5.98 -18.95
C LEU A 1063 42.63 -7.13 -18.70
N LEU A 1064 43.79 -6.85 -18.12
CA LEU A 1064 44.78 -7.89 -17.81
C LEU A 1064 44.43 -8.57 -16.47
N ASP A 1065 43.41 -9.44 -16.45
CA ASP A 1065 42.99 -10.16 -15.24
C ASP A 1065 42.39 -11.56 -15.52
N ASP A 1066 43.14 -12.60 -15.17
CA ASP A 1066 42.77 -14.00 -15.44
C ASP A 1066 41.57 -14.51 -14.59
N ALA A 1067 41.16 -13.78 -13.54
CA ALA A 1067 40.06 -14.19 -12.66
C ALA A 1067 38.68 -13.76 -13.19
N ILE A 1068 38.64 -13.04 -14.31
CA ILE A 1068 37.45 -12.44 -14.89
C ILE A 1068 37.25 -12.99 -16.30
N THR A 1069 36.02 -13.37 -16.63
CA THR A 1069 35.68 -13.79 -17.99
C THR A 1069 35.36 -12.55 -18.83
N GLU A 1070 36.06 -12.39 -19.96
CA GLU A 1070 35.85 -11.28 -20.89
C GLU A 1070 34.92 -11.67 -22.04
N LEU A 1071 33.98 -10.79 -22.37
CA LEU A 1071 33.12 -10.87 -23.54
C LEU A 1071 33.19 -9.56 -24.32
N ALA A 1072 33.80 -9.58 -25.51
CA ALA A 1072 33.79 -8.42 -26.40
C ALA A 1072 32.35 -8.12 -26.87
N LEU A 1073 31.92 -6.85 -26.88
CA LEU A 1073 30.58 -6.43 -27.34
C LEU A 1073 30.63 -5.74 -28.71
N TYR A 1074 31.43 -4.68 -28.86
CA TYR A 1074 31.60 -3.95 -30.12
C TYR A 1074 32.93 -3.17 -30.14
N ASN A 1075 33.22 -2.58 -31.30
CA ASN A 1075 34.40 -1.78 -31.55
C ASN A 1075 33.98 -0.31 -31.77
N GLU A 1076 34.62 0.65 -31.09
CA GLU A 1076 34.40 2.09 -31.24
C GLU A 1076 35.67 2.78 -31.80
N PRO A 1077 35.57 3.66 -32.82
CA PRO A 1077 36.74 4.36 -33.33
C PRO A 1077 37.09 5.60 -32.49
N PHE A 1078 38.39 5.88 -32.32
CA PHE A 1078 38.83 7.20 -31.83
C PHE A 1078 38.66 8.26 -32.92
N LEU A 1079 38.09 9.40 -32.54
CA LEU A 1079 37.88 10.54 -33.43
C LEU A 1079 38.81 11.69 -33.06
N PHE A 1080 39.41 12.32 -34.08
CA PHE A 1080 40.22 13.53 -33.92
C PHE A 1080 39.36 14.74 -34.30
N ALA A 1081 39.20 15.64 -33.35
CA ALA A 1081 38.50 16.89 -33.55
C ALA A 1081 39.52 18.01 -33.74
N ALA A 1082 39.43 18.72 -34.86
CA ALA A 1082 40.28 19.86 -35.17
C ALA A 1082 39.46 21.03 -35.71
N SER A 1083 40.02 22.25 -35.68
CA SER A 1083 39.41 23.40 -36.32
C SER A 1083 39.20 23.14 -37.82
N LYS A 1084 38.14 23.72 -38.40
CA LYS A 1084 37.86 23.60 -39.85
C LYS A 1084 39.02 24.05 -40.74
N ASP A 1085 39.85 24.96 -40.21
CA ASP A 1085 40.98 25.57 -40.90
C ASP A 1085 42.29 24.79 -40.64
N HIS A 1086 42.24 23.76 -39.79
CA HIS A 1086 43.37 22.89 -39.49
C HIS A 1086 43.76 22.07 -40.72
N ALA A 1087 45.06 21.99 -41.03
CA ALA A 1087 45.55 21.31 -42.23
C ALA A 1087 45.05 19.86 -42.33
N LYS A 1088 44.97 19.18 -41.19
CA LYS A 1088 44.51 17.79 -41.09
C LYS A 1088 42.98 17.63 -41.11
N ALA A 1089 42.18 18.70 -40.93
CA ALA A 1089 40.72 18.66 -40.97
C ALA A 1089 40.12 18.33 -42.35
N LYS A 1090 40.93 18.40 -43.41
CA LYS A 1090 40.54 18.04 -44.78
C LYS A 1090 40.74 16.57 -45.12
N LYS A 1091 41.47 15.81 -44.28
CA LYS A 1091 41.67 14.37 -44.50
C LYS A 1091 40.43 13.60 -44.04
N THR A 1092 40.09 12.46 -44.63
CA THR A 1092 38.98 11.61 -44.12
C THR A 1092 39.41 10.75 -42.93
N SER A 1093 40.71 10.47 -42.81
CA SER A 1093 41.31 9.85 -41.63
C SER A 1093 42.70 10.39 -41.32
N VAL A 1094 43.14 10.28 -40.07
CA VAL A 1094 44.43 10.79 -39.56
C VAL A 1094 45.17 9.68 -38.85
N THR A 1095 46.45 9.45 -39.13
CA THR A 1095 47.22 8.41 -38.43
C THR A 1095 47.86 8.91 -37.14
N LEU A 1096 48.28 8.01 -36.24
CA LEU A 1096 49.04 8.44 -35.05
C LEU A 1096 50.37 9.10 -35.43
N ALA A 1097 51.01 8.63 -36.51
CA ALA A 1097 52.18 9.28 -37.11
C ALA A 1097 51.85 10.69 -37.65
N ASP A 1098 50.64 10.90 -38.19
CA ASP A 1098 50.18 12.25 -38.55
C ASP A 1098 49.99 13.16 -37.33
N LEU A 1099 50.00 12.67 -36.10
CA LEU A 1099 49.81 13.45 -34.86
C LEU A 1099 51.10 13.60 -34.03
N GLU A 1100 52.24 13.10 -34.50
CA GLU A 1100 53.51 13.14 -33.75
C GLU A 1100 54.02 14.57 -33.51
N ASP A 1101 53.84 15.48 -34.48
CA ASP A 1101 54.31 16.87 -34.41
C ASP A 1101 53.21 17.89 -34.01
N GLU A 1102 52.05 17.42 -33.52
CA GLU A 1102 50.91 18.28 -33.17
C GLU A 1102 50.73 18.39 -31.65
N GLU A 1103 50.41 19.58 -31.16
CA GLU A 1103 49.94 19.76 -29.78
C GLU A 1103 48.46 19.35 -29.69
N VAL A 1104 48.19 18.25 -28.98
CA VAL A 1104 46.84 17.69 -28.86
C VAL A 1104 46.26 17.97 -27.47
N LEU A 1105 45.16 18.70 -27.44
CA LEU A 1105 44.37 18.90 -26.22
C LEU A 1105 43.67 17.59 -25.83
N LEU A 1106 44.05 17.05 -24.68
CA LEU A 1106 43.41 15.89 -24.07
C LEU A 1106 42.44 16.32 -22.96
N LEU A 1107 41.50 15.45 -22.61
CA LEU A 1107 40.60 15.65 -21.47
C LEU A 1107 41.41 15.70 -20.15
N GLU A 1108 40.84 16.28 -19.10
CA GLU A 1108 41.48 16.45 -17.79
C GLU A 1108 41.83 15.11 -17.12
N ASP A 1109 42.82 15.13 -16.22
CA ASP A 1109 43.26 13.96 -15.45
C ASP A 1109 42.10 13.32 -14.67
N GLY A 1110 42.00 11.99 -14.72
CA GLY A 1110 40.90 11.21 -14.13
C GLY A 1110 39.74 10.90 -15.06
N HIS A 1111 39.76 11.38 -16.32
CA HIS A 1111 38.78 11.01 -17.33
C HIS A 1111 39.15 9.67 -18.02
N CYS A 1112 38.25 8.66 -18.01
CA CYS A 1112 38.56 7.31 -18.53
C CYS A 1112 39.05 7.31 -19.99
N LEU A 1113 38.50 8.20 -20.84
CA LEU A 1113 38.92 8.36 -22.24
C LEU A 1113 40.33 8.96 -22.39
N ARG A 1114 40.80 9.77 -21.44
CA ARG A 1114 42.16 10.34 -21.43
C ARG A 1114 43.17 9.23 -21.23
N ASP A 1115 42.98 8.42 -20.19
CA ASP A 1115 43.90 7.30 -19.88
C ASP A 1115 43.98 6.33 -21.06
N GLN A 1116 42.86 6.07 -21.74
CA GLN A 1116 42.79 5.23 -22.94
C GLN A 1116 43.49 5.86 -24.14
N ALA A 1117 43.30 7.17 -24.38
CA ALA A 1117 43.98 7.89 -25.44
C ALA A 1117 45.51 7.94 -25.20
N LEU A 1118 45.93 8.13 -23.95
CA LEU A 1118 47.33 8.09 -23.53
C LEU A 1118 47.93 6.68 -23.64
N ASP A 1119 47.19 5.62 -23.34
CA ASP A 1119 47.67 4.24 -23.46
C ASP A 1119 47.82 3.83 -24.95
N VAL A 1120 46.94 4.34 -25.83
CA VAL A 1120 47.07 4.21 -27.29
C VAL A 1120 48.28 5.01 -27.82
N TYR A 1121 48.48 6.24 -27.35
CA TYR A 1121 49.58 7.12 -27.80
C TYR A 1121 50.95 6.68 -27.25
N GLY A 1122 51.04 6.40 -25.95
CA GLY A 1122 52.26 5.98 -25.25
C GLY A 1122 52.77 4.60 -25.67
N ARG A 1123 51.93 3.73 -26.24
CA ARG A 1123 52.36 2.45 -26.83
C ARG A 1123 52.94 2.60 -28.25
N VAL A 1124 52.70 3.72 -28.95
CA VAL A 1124 53.36 4.05 -30.22
C VAL A 1124 54.79 4.52 -30.00
N GLN A 1125 55.05 5.33 -28.96
CA GLN A 1125 56.42 5.75 -28.63
C GLN A 1125 57.32 4.63 -28.11
N ARG A 1126 56.78 3.56 -27.49
CA ARG A 1126 57.62 2.39 -27.10
C ARG A 1126 58.16 1.60 -28.31
N GLY A 1127 57.74 1.92 -29.53
CA GLY A 1127 58.37 1.45 -30.77
C GLY A 1127 59.56 2.30 -31.22
N HIS A 1128 59.74 3.52 -30.70
CA HIS A 1128 60.81 4.46 -31.04
C HIS A 1128 61.27 5.24 -29.80
N HIS A 1129 62.38 4.79 -29.20
CA HIS A 1129 63.18 5.39 -28.12
C HIS A 1129 62.59 5.47 -26.69
N PRO A 1130 63.31 4.99 -25.64
CA PRO A 1130 62.79 4.91 -24.26
C PRO A 1130 62.99 6.17 -23.39
N ASP A 1131 63.66 7.22 -23.86
CA ASP A 1131 64.18 8.31 -23.02
C ASP A 1131 63.77 9.71 -23.50
N ALA A 1132 62.47 9.96 -23.69
CA ALA A 1132 61.94 11.32 -23.82
C ALA A 1132 60.95 11.58 -22.70
N GLU A 1133 61.39 12.40 -21.74
CA GLU A 1133 60.61 12.85 -20.60
C GLU A 1133 59.23 13.35 -21.00
N ALA A 1134 58.25 12.93 -20.22
CA ALA A 1134 56.89 13.46 -20.18
C ALA A 1134 56.92 14.99 -20.02
N ARG A 1135 56.86 15.73 -21.14
CA ARG A 1135 56.49 17.15 -21.20
C ARG A 1135 56.35 17.59 -22.66
N ARG A 1136 55.19 17.27 -23.25
CA ARG A 1136 54.43 18.16 -24.15
C ARG A 1136 53.05 17.53 -24.39
N TYR A 1137 52.07 18.03 -23.64
CA TYR A 1137 50.63 17.93 -23.91
C TYR A 1137 50.03 19.29 -23.59
#